data_AF-A0A453H783-F1
#
_entry.id   AF-A0A453H783-F1
#
_cell.length_a   1.000
_cell.length_b   1.000
_cell.length_c   1.000
_cell.angle_alpha   90.00
_cell.angle_beta   90.00
_cell.angle_gamma   90.00
#
_symmetry.space_group_name_H-M   'P 1'
#
loop_
_entity.id
_entity.type
_entity.pdbx_description
1 polymer ?
#
loop_
_entity_poly.entity_id
_entity_poly.type
_entity_poly.pdbx_seq_one_letter_code
_entity_poly.pdbx_strand_id
1 'polypeptide(L)'
;LLDAISRVACLGFEKSYRESVVLMTRSYLDKVKAVGAAENNTLPSEATAERTETLPAGFLLVASNLTSTKLRSDYRHRLLSLCSDVGLAAESKSGRSGADLMGPLLPAVAEICSDFDPVSSVEPSLLKLFRNLWFYIVLFGLAPPIQNNQASTKPVSTPLNTGESCVALQAVAGPYMWNSQWSVAVQRIAQGSPPLVVSSVKWLEDELELNALHNPGSRRGNGDEKAAVGQRTALSAALGGRVEVAAMSTISGVKATYLLAVAFLEILRFSGSGGILSATLNKSNSSFGCVFEYLLTPNLTPAVTQCLTAVVHRAFETMLSWLEERTSDIGEESNVRESVLSVHAGFLIKSMSQRDEHVRDLSVKLLTQLKEKFPQVLWNSSCLDLLLISVHNELTSGPVSDPAWVATIRSLYQKIAREWITSALSYAPCTTQGLIQENFCKPSGAQRTQHTADVVSLLSEIRICIGKNDWNGIRTANIPAVMDSAAAASGARKEAPDITLEVLSTAVVSATVKCNHAGEIAGMRRLFSTMGGLNMGVSPPGTQSGQAPQSFDEVFLSKFVRLLQDFVVTAEKQPIDNSQFRETCSQATALLLDHLVSDSRTNLEGFSQLIRLLCWCPAYISTPDAMETGIYIWTWLVSAAPSLGPLVLAELVDAWLWTMDTKRGLFASDMKYCGPDAKLRPHLIPGEPEAPPEKDPVEAIIAHRLWLGFFIDRFEVVRHDSIEQLLLLGRMLQGMMKSPTHFSHHPAATGTFFTAMQLGLNFCSCQDQFNLQKCNMGLQLLEDRVYRAALGWFAYAPEFYESPNKSFAQREAQSVSIFVHNLQNTSSTDSGSKPQGREGELNTADQIHPVWGSVDNYATAKEKRKQLLLMLSQNEADRLEVWAQPINTKDTSTFRGKISSDKWIDHCRTAFAVDPRIALSMPMRFPTNATLQSEITQLVQTHILELRTIPEALPFFITPKAVDENSALLQQLPHWAPCSVTQALEFFTSPYKGHPRVMAYVLRVMETYPPETVTFFMPQLVQSLRYDDGKLVEGYLLGAARRSNIFAHILIWHLQV
;
A
#
# COMPACT_ATOMS: atom_id res chain seq x y z
N LEU A 1 -31.25 22.67 -46.76
CA LEU A 1 -30.83 24.10 -46.80
C LEU A 1 -29.95 24.46 -45.61
N LEU A 2 -30.41 24.27 -44.36
CA LEU A 2 -29.62 24.55 -43.15
C LEU A 2 -28.26 23.83 -43.12
N ASP A 3 -28.19 22.54 -43.48
CA ASP A 3 -26.91 21.81 -43.59
C ASP A 3 -25.92 22.48 -44.57
N ALA A 4 -26.41 22.95 -45.72
CA ALA A 4 -25.59 23.67 -46.70
C ALA A 4 -25.10 25.02 -46.15
N ILE A 5 -25.94 25.75 -45.41
CA ILE A 5 -25.58 27.02 -44.75
C ILE A 5 -24.52 26.78 -43.67
N SER A 6 -24.67 25.73 -42.85
CA SER A 6 -23.67 25.34 -41.86
C SER A 6 -22.34 24.97 -42.50
N ARG A 7 -22.35 24.18 -43.59
CA ARG A 7 -21.12 23.84 -44.34
C ARG A 7 -20.45 25.06 -44.96
N VAL A 8 -21.22 26.03 -45.47
CA VAL A 8 -20.69 27.31 -45.98
C VAL A 8 -20.01 28.09 -44.85
N ALA A 9 -20.57 28.10 -43.65
CA ALA A 9 -19.92 28.74 -42.50
C ALA A 9 -18.59 28.06 -42.12
N CYS A 10 -18.47 26.74 -42.31
CA CYS A 10 -17.23 25.99 -42.05
C CYS A 10 -16.10 26.28 -43.05
N LEU A 11 -16.37 26.88 -44.22
CA LEU A 11 -15.35 27.19 -45.22
C LEU A 11 -14.35 28.27 -44.76
N GLY A 12 -14.61 28.95 -43.64
CA GLY A 12 -13.65 29.86 -43.00
C GLY A 12 -13.54 31.24 -43.64
N PHE A 13 -14.36 31.57 -44.65
CA PHE A 13 -14.42 32.92 -45.21
C PHE A 13 -15.25 33.83 -44.29
N GLU A 14 -14.62 34.85 -43.70
CA GLU A 14 -15.19 35.72 -42.64
C GLU A 14 -16.61 36.23 -42.95
N LYS A 15 -16.86 36.69 -44.19
CA LYS A 15 -18.18 37.21 -44.60
C LYS A 15 -19.27 36.13 -44.60
N SER A 16 -19.00 35.01 -45.29
CA SER A 16 -19.96 33.90 -45.42
C SER A 16 -20.24 33.21 -44.08
N TYR A 17 -19.23 33.08 -43.23
CA TYR A 17 -19.35 32.60 -41.86
C TYR A 17 -20.26 33.52 -41.05
N ARG A 18 -19.98 34.84 -41.04
CA ARG A 18 -20.73 35.80 -40.23
C ARG A 18 -22.20 35.89 -40.65
N GLU A 19 -22.48 35.93 -41.96
CA GLU A 19 -23.85 35.96 -42.49
C GLU A 19 -24.61 34.68 -42.11
N SER A 20 -23.99 33.51 -42.28
CA SER A 20 -24.60 32.22 -41.96
C SER A 20 -24.93 32.09 -40.47
N VAL A 21 -23.99 32.45 -39.59
CA VAL A 21 -24.20 32.39 -38.13
C VAL A 21 -25.29 33.36 -37.69
N VAL A 22 -25.28 34.61 -38.19
CA VAL A 22 -26.32 35.60 -37.84
C VAL A 22 -27.72 35.15 -38.27
N LEU A 23 -27.84 34.56 -39.47
CA LEU A 23 -29.11 34.02 -39.96
C LEU A 23 -29.61 32.86 -39.09
N MET A 24 -28.73 31.94 -38.71
CA MET A 24 -29.07 30.83 -37.81
C MET A 24 -29.49 31.31 -36.42
N THR A 25 -28.74 32.24 -35.83
CA THR A 25 -29.05 32.88 -34.53
C THR A 25 -30.43 33.55 -34.56
N ARG A 26 -30.70 34.35 -35.61
CA ARG A 26 -31.99 35.05 -35.76
C ARG A 26 -33.14 34.06 -35.92
N SER A 27 -32.97 33.04 -36.77
CA SER A 27 -33.98 31.99 -36.96
C SER A 27 -34.30 31.25 -35.66
N TYR A 28 -33.28 30.94 -34.86
CA TYR A 28 -33.48 30.30 -33.55
C TYR A 28 -34.26 31.21 -32.59
N LEU A 29 -33.86 32.48 -32.45
CA LEU A 29 -34.52 33.44 -31.56
C LEU A 29 -35.98 33.73 -31.97
N ASP A 30 -36.27 33.85 -33.26
CA ASP A 30 -37.64 34.06 -33.76
C ASP A 30 -38.54 32.87 -33.39
N LYS A 31 -38.02 31.64 -33.48
CA LYS A 31 -38.72 30.42 -33.04
C LYS A 31 -38.88 30.36 -31.53
N VAL A 32 -37.88 30.76 -30.75
CA VAL A 32 -37.99 30.85 -29.28
C VAL A 32 -39.08 31.83 -28.88
N LYS A 33 -39.19 32.99 -29.54
CA LYS A 33 -40.23 34.00 -29.28
C LYS A 33 -41.64 33.49 -29.62
N ALA A 34 -41.80 32.72 -30.70
CA ALA A 34 -43.09 32.17 -31.12
C ALA A 34 -43.74 31.19 -30.11
N VAL A 35 -42.95 30.53 -29.26
CA VAL A 35 -43.39 29.47 -28.31
C VAL A 35 -44.37 29.94 -27.22
N GLY A 36 -44.61 31.26 -27.07
CA GLY A 36 -45.50 31.82 -26.04
C GLY A 36 -46.64 32.70 -26.55
N ALA A 37 -46.71 32.98 -27.86
CA ALA A 37 -47.77 33.81 -28.44
C ALA A 37 -49.03 33.01 -28.83
N ALA A 38 -48.95 31.67 -28.80
CA ALA A 38 -50.02 30.78 -29.17
C ALA A 38 -50.71 30.22 -27.92
N GLU A 39 -51.50 31.05 -27.22
CA GLU A 39 -52.33 30.58 -26.10
C GLU A 39 -53.47 29.63 -26.51
N ASN A 40 -53.61 29.22 -27.78
CA ASN A 40 -54.67 28.27 -28.18
C ASN A 40 -54.40 27.36 -29.39
N ASN A 41 -53.19 27.32 -29.96
CA ASN A 41 -52.90 26.38 -31.07
C ASN A 41 -51.52 25.76 -30.89
N THR A 42 -51.46 24.42 -30.86
CA THR A 42 -50.22 23.65 -30.94
C THR A 42 -49.40 24.13 -32.13
N LEU A 43 -48.16 24.59 -31.88
CA LEU A 43 -47.21 24.92 -32.93
C LEU A 43 -47.06 23.75 -33.92
N PRO A 44 -46.83 24.00 -35.23
CA PRO A 44 -46.62 22.94 -36.20
C PRO A 44 -45.46 22.02 -35.77
N SER A 45 -45.61 20.71 -35.97
CA SER A 45 -44.58 19.69 -35.67
C SER A 45 -43.22 20.04 -36.30
N GLU A 46 -43.24 20.68 -37.48
CA GLU A 46 -42.06 21.11 -38.23
C GLU A 46 -41.28 22.23 -37.54
N ALA A 47 -41.95 23.26 -37.01
CA ALA A 47 -41.29 24.36 -36.28
C ALA A 47 -40.65 23.88 -34.96
N THR A 48 -41.23 22.86 -34.34
CA THR A 48 -40.69 22.22 -33.13
C THR A 48 -39.45 21.39 -33.46
N ALA A 49 -39.52 20.51 -34.46
CA ALA A 49 -38.40 19.71 -34.94
C ALA A 49 -37.23 20.59 -35.44
N GLU A 50 -37.54 21.70 -36.11
CA GLU A 50 -36.50 22.60 -36.57
C GLU A 50 -35.72 23.25 -35.42
N ARG A 51 -36.41 23.58 -34.32
CA ARG A 51 -35.82 24.19 -33.11
C ARG A 51 -35.07 23.18 -32.26
N THR A 52 -35.60 21.96 -32.09
CA THR A 52 -35.01 20.97 -31.18
C THR A 52 -33.91 20.13 -31.81
N GLU A 53 -33.92 19.97 -33.15
CA GLU A 53 -32.99 19.08 -33.84
C GLU A 53 -32.20 19.82 -34.93
N THR A 54 -32.85 20.43 -35.93
CA THR A 54 -32.15 20.86 -37.15
C THR A 54 -31.20 22.06 -36.96
N LEU A 55 -31.65 23.11 -36.26
CA LEU A 55 -30.83 24.29 -35.98
C LEU A 55 -29.70 23.96 -34.98
N PRO A 56 -29.97 23.27 -33.85
CA PRO A 56 -28.94 22.74 -32.97
C PRO A 56 -27.86 21.91 -33.67
N ALA A 57 -28.27 20.97 -34.55
CA ALA A 57 -27.34 20.17 -35.33
C ALA A 57 -26.49 21.04 -36.26
N GLY A 58 -27.08 22.08 -36.85
CA GLY A 58 -26.36 23.06 -37.65
C GLY A 58 -25.35 23.88 -36.84
N PHE A 59 -25.67 24.30 -35.62
CA PHE A 59 -24.70 24.99 -34.74
C PHE A 59 -23.56 24.05 -34.33
N LEU A 60 -23.87 22.79 -34.00
CA LEU A 60 -22.86 21.79 -33.65
C LEU A 60 -21.91 21.50 -34.82
N LEU A 61 -22.43 21.39 -36.04
CA LEU A 61 -21.63 21.16 -37.25
C LEU A 61 -20.66 22.31 -37.54
N VAL A 62 -21.06 23.55 -37.24
CA VAL A 62 -20.18 24.71 -37.34
C VAL A 62 -19.11 24.67 -36.24
N ALA A 63 -19.49 24.36 -34.99
CA ALA A 63 -18.56 24.25 -33.87
C ALA A 63 -17.45 23.21 -34.10
N SER A 64 -17.80 22.04 -34.65
CA SER A 64 -16.88 20.92 -34.84
C SER A 64 -15.91 21.11 -36.02
N ASN A 65 -16.31 21.86 -37.06
CA ASN A 65 -15.54 21.97 -38.31
C ASN A 65 -14.80 23.31 -38.45
N LEU A 66 -14.98 24.25 -37.52
CA LEU A 66 -14.20 25.49 -37.48
C LEU A 66 -12.78 25.21 -36.98
N THR A 67 -11.79 25.40 -37.86
CA THR A 67 -10.36 25.16 -37.56
C THR A 67 -9.58 26.44 -37.21
N SER A 68 -10.04 27.62 -37.66
CA SER A 68 -9.38 28.90 -37.39
C SER A 68 -9.62 29.36 -35.95
N THR A 69 -8.54 29.59 -35.19
CA THR A 69 -8.59 30.04 -33.79
C THR A 69 -9.36 31.35 -33.61
N LYS A 70 -9.19 32.30 -34.54
CA LYS A 70 -9.90 33.60 -34.55
C LYS A 70 -11.40 33.43 -34.81
N LEU A 71 -11.79 32.52 -35.71
CA LEU A 71 -13.21 32.26 -35.97
C LEU A 71 -13.85 31.45 -34.85
N ARG A 72 -13.12 30.51 -34.25
CA ARG A 72 -13.57 29.77 -33.07
C ARG A 72 -13.86 30.70 -31.89
N SER A 73 -13.00 31.69 -31.64
CA SER A 73 -13.22 32.67 -30.56
C SER A 73 -14.43 33.58 -30.82
N ASP A 74 -14.60 34.11 -32.03
CA ASP A 74 -15.81 34.87 -32.41
C ASP A 74 -17.07 34.01 -32.33
N TYR A 75 -17.02 32.75 -32.79
CA TYR A 75 -18.16 31.83 -32.76
C TYR A 75 -18.56 31.50 -31.32
N ARG A 76 -17.59 31.24 -30.44
CA ARG A 76 -17.81 31.04 -29.00
C ARG A 76 -18.55 32.23 -28.39
N HIS A 77 -18.08 33.44 -28.65
CA HIS A 77 -18.72 34.65 -28.15
C HIS A 77 -20.17 34.77 -28.64
N ARG A 78 -20.42 34.57 -29.94
CA ARG A 78 -21.77 34.61 -30.53
C ARG A 78 -22.69 33.53 -29.97
N LEU A 79 -22.20 32.32 -29.79
CA LEU A 79 -23.00 31.19 -29.31
C LEU A 79 -23.36 31.34 -27.83
N LEU A 80 -22.42 31.83 -27.01
CA LEU A 80 -22.71 32.14 -25.61
C LEU A 80 -23.66 33.35 -25.48
N SER A 81 -23.53 34.37 -26.34
CA SER A 81 -24.49 35.47 -26.43
C SER A 81 -25.89 34.97 -26.79
N LEU A 82 -25.99 34.06 -27.78
CA LEU A 82 -27.26 33.43 -28.12
C LEU A 82 -27.87 32.68 -26.92
N CYS A 83 -27.07 31.93 -26.16
CA CYS A 83 -27.56 31.25 -24.96
C CYS A 83 -28.08 32.23 -23.91
N SER A 84 -27.42 33.38 -23.75
CA SER A 84 -27.89 34.45 -22.85
C SER A 84 -29.24 35.04 -23.30
N ASP A 85 -29.40 35.32 -24.59
CA ASP A 85 -30.65 35.85 -25.16
C ASP A 85 -31.80 34.83 -25.07
N VAL A 86 -31.49 33.55 -25.36
CA VAL A 86 -32.44 32.44 -25.24
C VAL A 86 -32.84 32.23 -23.79
N GLY A 87 -31.89 32.29 -22.84
CA GLY A 87 -32.17 32.16 -21.41
C GLY A 87 -33.12 33.25 -20.90
N LEU A 88 -32.88 34.50 -21.28
CA LEU A 88 -33.75 35.62 -20.90
C LEU A 88 -35.15 35.50 -21.53
N ALA A 89 -35.23 35.10 -22.80
CA ALA A 89 -36.49 34.87 -23.48
C ALA A 89 -37.26 33.67 -22.90
N ALA A 90 -36.55 32.63 -22.46
CA ALA A 90 -37.11 31.45 -21.84
C ALA A 90 -37.62 31.70 -20.42
N GLU A 91 -36.94 32.55 -19.65
CA GLU A 91 -37.35 32.91 -18.27
C GLU A 91 -38.70 33.66 -18.26
N SER A 92 -39.01 34.41 -19.32
CA SER A 92 -40.33 35.03 -19.54
C SER A 92 -41.50 34.04 -19.72
N LYS A 93 -41.21 32.73 -19.85
CA LYS A 93 -42.17 31.66 -20.16
C LYS A 93 -42.11 30.58 -19.07
N SER A 94 -43.26 30.03 -18.68
CA SER A 94 -43.38 29.13 -17.51
C SER A 94 -42.34 27.98 -17.48
N GLY A 95 -41.76 27.73 -16.29
CA GLY A 95 -40.43 27.14 -16.08
C GLY A 95 -40.05 25.77 -16.67
N ARG A 96 -40.97 24.96 -17.22
CA ARG A 96 -40.58 23.72 -17.95
C ARG A 96 -40.03 24.01 -19.35
N SER A 97 -40.41 25.14 -19.96
CA SER A 97 -39.95 25.48 -21.31
C SER A 97 -38.47 25.85 -21.38
N GLY A 98 -37.83 26.28 -20.30
CA GLY A 98 -36.45 26.78 -20.36
C GLY A 98 -35.42 25.71 -20.71
N ALA A 99 -35.56 24.52 -20.14
CA ALA A 99 -34.69 23.39 -20.45
C ALA A 99 -34.83 22.97 -21.93
N ASP A 100 -36.05 22.93 -22.46
CA ASP A 100 -36.33 22.56 -23.86
C ASP A 100 -35.85 23.61 -24.87
N LEU A 101 -35.71 24.87 -24.45
CA LEU A 101 -35.26 25.98 -25.30
C LEU A 101 -33.74 26.16 -25.31
N MET A 102 -33.06 25.93 -24.19
CA MET A 102 -31.60 26.10 -24.10
C MET A 102 -30.83 24.78 -24.24
N GLY A 103 -31.39 23.67 -23.74
CA GLY A 103 -30.75 22.35 -23.75
C GLY A 103 -30.19 21.92 -25.11
N PRO A 104 -30.94 22.06 -26.23
CA PRO A 104 -30.44 21.68 -27.55
C PRO A 104 -29.18 22.42 -28.00
N LEU A 105 -28.89 23.63 -27.50
CA LEU A 105 -27.70 24.39 -27.87
C LEU A 105 -26.42 23.92 -27.14
N LEU A 106 -26.55 23.25 -25.99
CA LEU A 106 -25.43 22.88 -25.13
C LEU A 106 -24.35 22.01 -25.81
N PRO A 107 -24.69 21.03 -26.66
CA PRO A 107 -23.66 20.26 -27.39
C PRO A 107 -22.76 21.13 -28.26
N ALA A 108 -23.31 22.14 -28.94
CA ALA A 108 -22.51 23.06 -29.76
C ALA A 108 -21.63 23.97 -28.89
N VAL A 109 -22.12 24.38 -27.72
CA VAL A 109 -21.35 25.15 -26.73
C VAL A 109 -20.19 24.31 -26.18
N ALA A 110 -20.44 23.06 -25.82
CA ALA A 110 -19.42 22.13 -25.35
C ALA A 110 -18.30 21.96 -26.37
N GLU A 111 -18.64 21.82 -27.66
CA GLU A 111 -17.67 21.62 -28.73
C GLU A 111 -16.79 22.85 -28.97
N ILE A 112 -17.36 24.06 -28.96
CA ILE A 112 -16.59 25.29 -29.18
C ILE A 112 -15.77 25.74 -27.95
N CYS A 113 -16.07 25.18 -26.78
CA CYS A 113 -15.34 25.42 -25.54
C CYS A 113 -14.27 24.35 -25.25
N SER A 114 -14.18 23.28 -26.04
CA SER A 114 -13.28 22.14 -25.80
C SER A 114 -11.78 22.49 -25.87
N ASP A 115 -11.43 23.52 -26.64
CA ASP A 115 -10.06 24.02 -26.85
C ASP A 115 -9.72 25.23 -25.96
N PHE A 116 -10.61 25.60 -25.05
CA PHE A 116 -10.42 26.77 -24.19
C PHE A 116 -9.71 26.40 -22.89
N ASP A 117 -8.61 27.10 -22.57
CA ASP A 117 -7.91 26.94 -21.30
C ASP A 117 -8.60 27.77 -20.20
N PRO A 118 -9.22 27.14 -19.19
CA PRO A 118 -9.94 27.84 -18.14
C PRO A 118 -9.04 28.63 -17.18
N VAL A 119 -7.72 28.43 -17.21
CA VAL A 119 -6.74 29.13 -16.35
C VAL A 119 -6.13 30.35 -17.06
N SER A 120 -6.41 30.55 -18.35
CA SER A 120 -5.92 31.68 -19.13
C SER A 120 -6.64 32.99 -18.78
N SER A 121 -5.99 34.14 -18.97
CA SER A 121 -6.64 35.44 -18.69
C SER A 121 -7.74 35.72 -19.72
N VAL A 122 -8.99 35.78 -19.27
CA VAL A 122 -10.16 35.95 -20.12
C VAL A 122 -10.67 37.40 -20.08
N GLU A 123 -11.15 37.91 -21.22
CA GLU A 123 -11.80 39.22 -21.27
C GLU A 123 -13.08 39.24 -20.39
N PRO A 124 -13.33 40.32 -19.63
CA PRO A 124 -14.51 40.41 -18.76
C PRO A 124 -15.84 40.22 -19.49
N SER A 125 -15.93 40.65 -20.75
CA SER A 125 -17.14 40.48 -21.59
C SER A 125 -17.49 39.01 -21.82
N LEU A 126 -16.49 38.16 -22.03
CA LEU A 126 -16.65 36.72 -22.24
C LEU A 126 -16.95 36.01 -20.90
N LEU A 127 -16.34 36.43 -19.80
CA LEU A 127 -16.65 35.92 -18.46
C LEU A 127 -18.11 36.15 -18.07
N LYS A 128 -18.68 37.32 -18.39
CA LYS A 128 -20.12 37.61 -18.19
C LYS A 128 -21.02 36.64 -18.95
N LEU A 129 -20.61 36.22 -20.15
CA LEU A 129 -21.38 35.26 -20.95
C LEU A 129 -21.32 33.84 -20.36
N PHE A 130 -20.15 33.39 -19.87
CA PHE A 130 -20.04 32.13 -19.13
C PHE A 130 -20.87 32.14 -17.83
N ARG A 131 -20.83 33.25 -17.09
CA ARG A 131 -21.68 33.49 -15.91
C ARG A 131 -23.16 33.32 -16.25
N ASN A 132 -23.63 33.97 -17.32
CA ASN A 132 -25.02 33.88 -17.76
C ASN A 132 -25.41 32.45 -18.15
N LEU A 133 -24.55 31.76 -18.90
CA LEU A 133 -24.77 30.37 -19.28
C LEU A 133 -24.98 29.48 -18.04
N TRP A 134 -24.05 29.53 -17.08
CA TRP A 134 -24.11 28.73 -15.87
C TRP A 134 -25.29 29.09 -14.97
N PHE A 135 -25.65 30.37 -14.90
CA PHE A 135 -26.84 30.84 -14.20
C PHE A 135 -28.11 30.17 -14.77
N TYR A 136 -28.27 30.16 -16.10
CA TYR A 136 -29.43 29.51 -16.75
C TYR A 136 -29.37 27.98 -16.71
N ILE A 137 -28.17 27.36 -16.76
CA ILE A 137 -28.02 25.91 -16.60
C ILE A 137 -28.62 25.46 -15.26
N VAL A 138 -28.32 26.18 -14.18
CA VAL A 138 -28.86 25.88 -12.86
C VAL A 138 -30.34 26.27 -12.74
N LEU A 139 -30.72 27.45 -13.21
CA LEU A 139 -32.11 27.95 -13.11
C LEU A 139 -33.11 27.03 -13.82
N PHE A 140 -32.71 26.40 -14.93
CA PHE A 140 -33.54 25.47 -15.69
C PHE A 140 -33.29 23.99 -15.37
N GLY A 141 -32.37 23.67 -14.45
CA GLY A 141 -32.08 22.29 -14.06
C GLY A 141 -31.45 21.44 -15.17
N LEU A 142 -30.57 22.02 -15.99
CA LEU A 142 -29.92 21.36 -17.13
C LEU A 142 -28.66 20.58 -16.76
N ALA A 143 -28.09 20.83 -15.59
CA ALA A 143 -26.95 20.09 -15.07
C ALA A 143 -27.37 18.69 -14.57
N PRO A 144 -26.49 17.69 -14.58
CA PRO A 144 -26.73 16.42 -13.91
C PRO A 144 -26.75 16.59 -12.37
N PRO A 145 -27.45 15.69 -11.64
CA PRO A 145 -27.52 15.75 -10.18
C PRO A 145 -26.15 15.51 -9.54
N ILE A 146 -25.87 16.26 -8.48
CA ILE A 146 -24.59 16.26 -7.74
C ILE A 146 -24.65 15.48 -6.41
N GLN A 147 -25.84 14.96 -6.04
CA GLN A 147 -26.02 14.07 -4.89
C GLN A 147 -26.32 12.64 -5.37
N ASN A 148 -25.48 11.68 -4.97
CA ASN A 148 -25.74 10.25 -5.16
C ASN A 148 -26.54 9.71 -3.96
N ASN A 149 -27.83 10.05 -3.86
CA ASN A 149 -28.70 9.38 -2.88
C ASN A 149 -29.09 7.99 -3.40
N GLN A 150 -28.40 6.95 -2.90
CA GLN A 150 -28.93 5.58 -2.94
C GLN A 150 -30.16 5.49 -2.04
N ALA A 151 -31.35 5.83 -2.54
CA ALA A 151 -32.60 5.48 -1.89
C ALA A 151 -33.74 5.25 -2.90
N SER A 152 -34.17 3.98 -2.94
CA SER A 152 -35.45 3.47 -3.45
C SER A 152 -35.74 3.59 -4.96
N THR A 153 -35.47 2.51 -5.68
CA THR A 153 -36.13 2.09 -6.92
C THR A 153 -37.64 1.83 -6.72
N LYS A 154 -38.41 2.88 -6.42
CA LYS A 154 -39.86 2.88 -6.64
C LYS A 154 -40.20 4.02 -7.58
N PRO A 155 -40.74 3.74 -8.78
CA PRO A 155 -41.24 4.78 -9.67
C PRO A 155 -42.48 5.39 -9.02
N VAL A 156 -42.33 6.54 -8.35
CA VAL A 156 -43.47 7.30 -7.83
C VAL A 156 -44.19 7.91 -9.04
N SER A 157 -45.20 7.18 -9.50
CA SER A 157 -46.17 7.59 -10.50
C SER A 157 -47.32 8.30 -9.76
N THR A 158 -47.12 9.57 -9.42
CA THR A 158 -48.22 10.47 -9.05
C THR A 158 -47.93 11.88 -9.54
N PRO A 159 -48.86 12.52 -10.29
CA PRO A 159 -48.69 13.90 -10.74
C PRO A 159 -49.01 14.81 -9.55
N LEU A 160 -48.01 15.04 -8.69
CA LEU A 160 -48.15 16.02 -7.63
C LEU A 160 -48.07 17.42 -8.27
N ASN A 161 -49.20 18.12 -8.31
CA ASN A 161 -49.26 19.57 -8.49
C ASN A 161 -48.19 20.24 -7.61
N THR A 162 -47.08 20.70 -8.18
CA THR A 162 -45.94 21.20 -7.38
C THR A 162 -45.35 22.46 -7.99
N GLY A 163 -45.30 23.49 -7.15
CA GLY A 163 -44.89 24.85 -7.50
C GLY A 163 -43.40 25.00 -7.80
N GLU A 164 -43.11 26.17 -8.37
CA GLU A 164 -41.90 26.60 -9.07
C GLU A 164 -40.60 26.58 -8.24
N SER A 165 -40.69 26.44 -6.91
CA SER A 165 -39.56 26.25 -5.97
C SER A 165 -38.92 24.85 -6.03
N CYS A 166 -39.46 23.92 -6.83
CA CYS A 166 -39.05 22.51 -6.84
C CYS A 166 -37.92 22.20 -7.85
N VAL A 167 -37.70 23.02 -8.88
CA VAL A 167 -36.78 22.70 -10.00
C VAL A 167 -35.30 22.70 -9.59
N ALA A 168 -34.83 23.75 -8.88
CA ALA A 168 -33.44 23.82 -8.42
C ALA A 168 -33.11 22.74 -7.36
N LEU A 169 -34.10 22.39 -6.53
CA LEU A 169 -33.99 21.34 -5.52
C LEU A 169 -34.00 19.94 -6.16
N GLN A 170 -34.85 19.71 -7.17
CA GLN A 170 -34.83 18.52 -8.01
C GLN A 170 -33.50 18.39 -8.76
N ALA A 171 -32.96 19.49 -9.29
CA ALA A 171 -31.66 19.55 -9.97
C ALA A 171 -30.51 19.07 -9.08
N VAL A 172 -30.58 19.32 -7.78
CA VAL A 172 -29.57 18.91 -6.81
C VAL A 172 -29.75 17.45 -6.35
N ALA A 173 -30.98 17.03 -6.03
CA ALA A 173 -31.27 15.77 -5.34
C ALA A 173 -31.59 14.57 -6.26
N GLY A 174 -32.13 14.81 -7.47
CA GLY A 174 -32.64 13.77 -8.38
C GLY A 174 -33.84 12.95 -7.82
N PRO A 175 -34.55 12.16 -8.66
CA PRO A 175 -34.43 12.04 -10.12
C PRO A 175 -35.53 12.84 -10.84
N TYR A 176 -35.15 13.60 -11.86
CA TYR A 176 -36.01 14.15 -12.91
C TYR A 176 -35.47 13.66 -14.26
N MET A 177 -36.30 13.59 -15.31
CA MET A 177 -35.83 13.13 -16.62
C MET A 177 -34.89 14.15 -17.26
N TRP A 178 -33.60 13.81 -17.37
CA TRP A 178 -32.60 14.61 -18.07
C TRP A 178 -32.20 13.95 -19.39
N ASN A 179 -31.92 14.74 -20.42
CA ASN A 179 -31.38 14.25 -21.68
C ASN A 179 -29.88 13.93 -21.49
N SER A 180 -29.48 12.69 -21.79
CA SER A 180 -28.09 12.24 -21.62
C SER A 180 -27.09 13.09 -22.41
N GLN A 181 -27.47 13.57 -23.59
CA GLN A 181 -26.62 14.43 -24.42
C GLN A 181 -26.36 15.79 -23.78
N TRP A 182 -27.36 16.37 -23.12
CA TRP A 182 -27.22 17.67 -22.46
C TRP A 182 -26.29 17.60 -21.26
N SER A 183 -26.41 16.55 -20.45
CA SER A 183 -25.50 16.37 -19.30
C SER A 183 -24.06 16.14 -19.71
N VAL A 184 -23.80 15.28 -20.72
CA VAL A 184 -22.43 15.09 -21.24
C VAL A 184 -21.88 16.42 -21.77
N ALA A 185 -22.72 17.22 -22.44
CA ALA A 185 -22.35 18.55 -22.87
C ALA A 185 -22.02 19.48 -21.68
N VAL A 186 -22.86 19.53 -20.64
CA VAL A 186 -22.61 20.37 -19.44
C VAL A 186 -21.33 19.94 -18.71
N GLN A 187 -21.05 18.64 -18.58
CA GLN A 187 -19.80 18.14 -18.01
C GLN A 187 -18.58 18.59 -18.82
N ARG A 188 -18.64 18.55 -20.15
CA ARG A 188 -17.58 19.08 -21.03
C ARG A 188 -17.45 20.60 -20.93
N ILE A 189 -18.56 21.32 -20.87
CA ILE A 189 -18.56 22.78 -20.67
C ILE A 189 -17.87 23.14 -19.35
N ALA A 190 -18.10 22.37 -18.28
CA ALA A 190 -17.45 22.60 -16.99
C ALA A 190 -15.92 22.54 -17.07
N GLN A 191 -15.37 21.59 -17.83
CA GLN A 191 -13.93 21.44 -18.02
C GLN A 191 -13.28 22.65 -18.72
N GLY A 192 -13.98 23.25 -19.68
CA GLY A 192 -13.50 24.42 -20.44
C GLY A 192 -13.99 25.77 -19.91
N SER A 193 -14.73 25.81 -18.80
CA SER A 193 -15.27 27.06 -18.25
C SER A 193 -14.25 27.73 -17.32
N PRO A 194 -13.91 29.02 -17.54
CA PRO A 194 -13.10 29.78 -16.58
C PRO A 194 -13.89 30.03 -15.28
N PRO A 195 -13.20 30.37 -14.18
CA PRO A 195 -13.85 30.84 -12.97
C PRO A 195 -14.76 32.02 -13.26
N LEU A 196 -15.94 32.03 -12.65
CA LEU A 196 -16.99 33.03 -12.91
C LEU A 196 -16.70 34.40 -12.26
N VAL A 197 -15.42 34.76 -12.11
CA VAL A 197 -14.94 35.99 -11.47
C VAL A 197 -14.78 37.09 -12.52
N VAL A 198 -15.81 37.89 -12.74
CA VAL A 198 -15.83 38.91 -13.81
C VAL A 198 -14.89 40.10 -13.55
N SER A 199 -14.60 40.41 -12.29
CA SER A 199 -13.58 41.40 -11.92
C SER A 199 -12.83 41.02 -10.64
N SER A 200 -11.53 41.29 -10.59
CA SER A 200 -10.66 41.02 -9.44
C SER A 200 -10.95 41.90 -8.21
N VAL A 201 -11.72 42.98 -8.38
CA VAL A 201 -12.04 43.96 -7.32
C VAL A 201 -13.46 43.79 -6.78
N LYS A 202 -14.38 43.26 -7.58
CA LYS A 202 -15.79 42.98 -7.24
C LYS A 202 -16.25 41.72 -7.97
N TRP A 203 -16.07 40.55 -7.36
CA TRP A 203 -16.50 39.28 -7.96
C TRP A 203 -17.99 38.99 -7.74
N LEU A 204 -18.56 39.44 -6.62
CA LEU A 204 -19.99 39.38 -6.37
C LEU A 204 -20.57 40.57 -7.12
N GLU A 205 -21.04 40.29 -8.32
CA GLU A 205 -21.53 41.33 -9.21
C GLU A 205 -22.62 42.17 -8.56
N ASP A 206 -22.79 43.37 -9.11
CA ASP A 206 -23.87 44.24 -8.73
C ASP A 206 -25.19 43.44 -8.79
N GLU A 207 -25.97 43.46 -7.72
CA GLU A 207 -27.24 42.73 -7.69
C GLU A 207 -28.12 43.14 -8.86
N LEU A 208 -27.96 44.37 -9.34
CA LEU A 208 -28.60 44.89 -10.54
C LEU A 208 -28.25 44.09 -11.81
N GLU A 209 -27.00 43.66 -12.00
CA GLU A 209 -26.59 42.86 -13.17
C GLU A 209 -27.15 41.44 -13.11
N LEU A 210 -27.12 40.81 -11.95
CA LEU A 210 -27.70 39.47 -11.76
C LEU A 210 -29.23 39.52 -11.87
N ASN A 211 -29.86 40.56 -11.32
CA ASN A 211 -31.30 40.79 -11.45
C ASN A 211 -31.72 40.98 -12.92
N ALA A 212 -30.84 41.51 -13.78
CA ALA A 212 -31.11 41.64 -15.22
C ALA A 212 -31.18 40.28 -15.96
N LEU A 213 -30.74 39.19 -15.34
CA LEU A 213 -30.92 37.82 -15.84
C LEU A 213 -32.31 37.25 -15.51
N HIS A 214 -33.07 37.95 -14.67
CA HIS A 214 -34.49 37.72 -14.48
C HIS A 214 -35.30 38.74 -15.29
N ASN A 215 -36.43 38.32 -15.84
CA ASN A 215 -37.33 39.22 -16.54
C ASN A 215 -38.12 40.05 -15.52
N PRO A 216 -38.19 41.38 -15.67
CA PRO A 216 -38.93 42.27 -14.76
C PRO A 216 -40.44 41.97 -14.65
N GLY A 217 -41.02 41.16 -15.55
CA GLY A 217 -42.42 40.71 -15.49
C GLY A 217 -42.64 39.28 -14.96
N SER A 218 -41.58 38.56 -14.58
CA SER A 218 -41.67 37.16 -14.15
C SER A 218 -42.07 37.02 -12.67
N ARG A 219 -42.88 36.01 -12.32
CA ARG A 219 -43.15 35.60 -10.91
C ARG A 219 -41.89 35.16 -10.16
N ARG A 220 -40.76 34.95 -10.87
CA ARG A 220 -39.44 34.66 -10.30
C ARG A 220 -38.62 35.94 -10.01
N GLY A 221 -39.11 37.12 -10.41
CA GLY A 221 -38.47 38.41 -10.24
C GLY A 221 -38.54 38.95 -8.80
N ASN A 222 -37.49 39.68 -8.43
CA ASN A 222 -37.17 40.26 -7.13
C ASN A 222 -38.38 40.62 -6.23
N GLY A 223 -38.50 39.95 -5.07
CA GLY A 223 -39.48 40.28 -4.02
C GLY A 223 -40.18 39.10 -3.34
N ASP A 224 -40.19 37.90 -3.95
CA ASP A 224 -40.79 36.71 -3.32
C ASP A 224 -39.78 35.95 -2.45
N GLU A 225 -39.82 36.24 -1.14
CA GLU A 225 -38.98 35.61 -0.14
C GLU A 225 -39.10 34.07 -0.17
N LYS A 226 -40.26 33.52 -0.58
CA LYS A 226 -40.46 32.07 -0.70
C LYS A 226 -39.58 31.45 -1.78
N ALA A 227 -39.41 32.13 -2.92
CA ALA A 227 -38.54 31.68 -4.00
C ALA A 227 -37.05 31.78 -3.60
N ALA A 228 -36.67 32.85 -2.90
CA ALA A 228 -35.31 33.03 -2.38
C ALA A 228 -34.95 31.97 -1.31
N VAL A 229 -35.89 31.58 -0.45
CA VAL A 229 -35.71 30.45 0.48
C VAL A 229 -35.51 29.13 -0.29
N GLY A 230 -36.27 28.89 -1.36
CA GLY A 230 -36.10 27.72 -2.21
C GLY A 230 -34.71 27.64 -2.86
N GLN A 231 -34.19 28.75 -3.39
CA GLN A 231 -32.84 28.84 -3.97
C GLN A 231 -31.75 28.62 -2.92
N ARG A 232 -31.87 29.22 -1.73
CA ARG A 232 -30.94 28.99 -0.61
C ARG A 232 -30.99 27.54 -0.10
N THR A 233 -32.16 26.90 -0.14
CA THR A 233 -32.30 25.48 0.22
C THR A 233 -31.60 24.59 -0.81
N ALA A 234 -31.76 24.87 -2.10
CA ALA A 234 -31.04 24.17 -3.16
C ALA A 234 -29.52 24.35 -3.04
N LEU A 235 -29.04 25.57 -2.71
CA LEU A 235 -27.64 25.83 -2.41
C LEU A 235 -27.15 25.05 -1.19
N SER A 236 -27.87 25.08 -0.07
CA SER A 236 -27.52 24.29 1.12
C SER A 236 -27.39 22.80 0.80
N ALA A 237 -28.33 22.25 0.02
CA ALA A 237 -28.29 20.87 -0.44
C ALA A 237 -27.08 20.60 -1.35
N ALA A 238 -26.78 21.47 -2.31
CA ALA A 238 -25.63 21.33 -3.21
C ALA A 238 -24.29 21.31 -2.45
N LEU A 239 -24.20 22.09 -1.38
CA LEU A 239 -23.06 22.18 -0.48
C LEU A 239 -22.99 21.03 0.55
N GLY A 240 -23.85 20.01 0.42
CA GLY A 240 -23.88 18.86 1.34
C GLY A 240 -24.35 19.19 2.75
N GLY A 241 -25.16 20.24 2.92
CA GLY A 241 -25.65 20.67 4.24
C GLY A 241 -24.61 21.39 5.11
N ARG A 242 -23.41 21.69 4.56
CA ARG A 242 -22.32 22.39 5.28
C ARG A 242 -22.66 23.83 5.70
N VAL A 243 -23.64 24.44 5.03
CA VAL A 243 -24.13 25.79 5.35
C VAL A 243 -25.64 25.72 5.50
N GLU A 244 -26.13 26.07 6.69
CA GLU A 244 -27.56 26.11 6.97
C GLU A 244 -28.25 27.25 6.21
N VAL A 245 -29.51 27.03 5.82
CA VAL A 245 -30.32 28.03 5.12
C VAL A 245 -30.46 29.33 5.92
N ALA A 246 -30.53 29.24 7.25
CA ALA A 246 -30.61 30.40 8.15
C ALA A 246 -29.35 31.28 8.09
N ALA A 247 -28.17 30.68 7.94
CA ALA A 247 -26.90 31.41 7.81
C ALA A 247 -26.80 32.19 6.49
N MET A 248 -27.57 31.80 5.48
CA MET A 248 -27.67 32.46 4.17
C MET A 248 -28.80 33.51 4.12
N SER A 249 -29.37 33.90 5.27
CA SER A 249 -30.43 34.91 5.35
C SER A 249 -30.07 36.24 4.68
N THR A 250 -28.78 36.61 4.71
CA THR A 250 -28.22 37.84 4.12
C THR A 250 -27.92 37.76 2.63
N ILE A 251 -28.02 36.57 2.02
CA ILE A 251 -27.78 36.33 0.60
C ILE A 251 -29.12 36.42 -0.14
N SER A 252 -29.23 37.35 -1.09
CA SER A 252 -30.42 37.46 -1.96
C SER A 252 -30.60 36.22 -2.83
N GLY A 253 -31.83 35.91 -3.25
CA GLY A 253 -32.12 34.71 -4.04
C GLY A 253 -31.30 34.62 -5.34
N VAL A 254 -31.07 35.75 -6.00
CA VAL A 254 -30.30 35.79 -7.25
C VAL A 254 -28.81 35.52 -7.01
N LYS A 255 -28.25 36.04 -5.91
CA LYS A 255 -26.90 35.68 -5.45
C LYS A 255 -26.80 34.20 -5.04
N ALA A 256 -27.84 33.65 -4.41
CA ALA A 256 -27.89 32.22 -4.08
C ALA A 256 -27.90 31.34 -5.35
N THR A 257 -28.61 31.77 -6.40
CA THR A 257 -28.63 31.08 -7.71
C THR A 257 -27.27 31.15 -8.40
N TYR A 258 -26.60 32.29 -8.33
CA TYR A 258 -25.23 32.44 -8.84
C TYR A 258 -24.22 31.56 -8.07
N LEU A 259 -24.28 31.53 -6.73
CA LEU A 259 -23.46 30.63 -5.91
C LEU A 259 -23.75 29.16 -6.19
N LEU A 260 -25.01 28.81 -6.48
CA LEU A 260 -25.39 27.47 -6.91
C LEU A 260 -24.78 27.14 -8.28
N ALA A 261 -24.72 28.09 -9.21
CA ALA A 261 -24.03 27.96 -10.49
C ALA A 261 -22.52 27.71 -10.32
N VAL A 262 -21.87 28.44 -9.41
CA VAL A 262 -20.47 28.18 -9.03
C VAL A 262 -20.31 26.77 -8.44
N ALA A 263 -21.20 26.37 -7.53
CA ALA A 263 -21.16 25.03 -6.93
C ALA A 263 -21.28 23.92 -7.98
N PHE A 264 -22.27 24.01 -8.89
CA PHE A 264 -22.43 23.03 -9.97
C PHE A 264 -21.22 22.99 -10.91
N LEU A 265 -20.72 24.14 -11.35
CA LEU A 265 -19.55 24.21 -12.22
C LEU A 265 -18.36 23.46 -11.60
N GLU A 266 -18.00 23.80 -10.37
CA GLU A 266 -16.80 23.27 -9.74
C GLU A 266 -16.96 21.80 -9.32
N ILE A 267 -18.12 21.39 -8.79
CA ILE A 267 -18.37 19.98 -8.47
C ILE A 267 -18.30 19.12 -9.74
N LEU A 268 -18.91 19.59 -10.84
CA LEU A 268 -18.87 18.85 -12.11
C LEU A 268 -17.46 18.77 -12.70
N ARG A 269 -16.66 19.84 -12.55
CA ARG A 269 -15.26 19.88 -12.99
C ARG A 269 -14.44 18.77 -12.31
N PHE A 270 -14.59 18.58 -11.00
CA PHE A 270 -13.91 17.52 -10.25
C PHE A 270 -14.52 16.13 -10.46
N SER A 271 -15.82 16.02 -10.76
CA SER A 271 -16.46 14.76 -11.16
C SER A 271 -15.98 14.24 -12.52
N GLY A 272 -15.38 15.13 -13.34
CA GLY A 272 -14.80 14.83 -14.65
C GLY A 272 -13.50 14.03 -14.56
N SER A 273 -12.44 14.46 -15.24
CA SER A 273 -11.09 13.84 -15.26
C SER A 273 -10.34 13.99 -13.91
N GLY A 274 -11.01 13.70 -12.79
CA GLY A 274 -10.50 13.90 -11.43
C GLY A 274 -10.25 15.35 -11.04
N GLY A 275 -10.60 16.32 -11.91
CA GLY A 275 -10.21 17.72 -11.78
C GLY A 275 -8.87 18.08 -12.42
N ILE A 276 -8.28 17.22 -13.27
CA ILE A 276 -7.16 17.64 -14.12
C ILE A 276 -7.65 18.50 -15.27
N LEU A 277 -7.01 19.66 -15.44
CA LEU A 277 -7.15 20.54 -16.59
C LEU A 277 -6.04 20.22 -17.61
N SER A 278 -6.43 19.89 -18.83
CA SER A 278 -5.48 19.59 -19.92
C SER A 278 -4.92 20.88 -20.50
N ALA A 279 -3.65 21.17 -20.24
CA ALA A 279 -2.91 22.27 -20.87
C ALA A 279 -1.63 21.74 -21.54
N THR A 280 -1.75 21.24 -22.78
CA THR A 280 -0.66 20.75 -23.66
C THR A 280 0.19 19.60 -23.10
N LEU A 281 0.91 18.91 -23.99
CA LEU A 281 1.53 17.59 -23.82
C LEU A 281 2.43 17.34 -22.59
N ASN A 282 2.76 18.33 -21.75
CA ASN A 282 3.74 18.17 -20.67
C ASN A 282 3.41 18.86 -19.32
N LYS A 283 2.21 19.43 -19.10
CA LYS A 283 1.87 20.05 -17.79
C LYS A 283 0.37 20.00 -17.47
N SER A 284 -0.03 19.09 -16.59
CA SER A 284 -1.39 19.02 -16.04
C SER A 284 -1.59 20.09 -14.96
N ASN A 285 -2.66 20.89 -15.10
CA ASN A 285 -3.03 21.89 -14.11
C ASN A 285 -4.14 21.36 -13.20
N SER A 286 -4.09 21.76 -11.92
CA SER A 286 -5.11 21.42 -10.94
C SER A 286 -6.33 22.32 -11.09
N SER A 287 -7.54 21.75 -11.16
CA SER A 287 -8.80 22.49 -11.05
C SER A 287 -8.95 23.27 -9.75
N PHE A 288 -8.14 22.99 -8.72
CA PHE A 288 -8.10 23.83 -7.53
C PHE A 288 -7.70 25.27 -7.85
N GLY A 289 -6.93 25.52 -8.92
CA GLY A 289 -6.63 26.87 -9.38
C GLY A 289 -7.89 27.68 -9.68
N CYS A 290 -8.92 27.04 -10.23
CA CYS A 290 -10.20 27.66 -10.54
C CYS A 290 -11.03 27.92 -9.28
N VAL A 291 -11.23 26.89 -8.44
CA VAL A 291 -12.11 27.02 -7.26
C VAL A 291 -11.50 27.91 -6.16
N PHE A 292 -10.17 28.00 -6.07
CA PHE A 292 -9.49 28.90 -5.12
C PHE A 292 -9.54 30.36 -5.55
N GLU A 293 -9.70 30.66 -6.85
CA GLU A 293 -9.79 32.04 -7.35
C GLU A 293 -10.96 32.78 -6.70
N TYR A 294 -12.08 32.10 -6.44
CA TYR A 294 -13.23 32.67 -5.73
C TYR A 294 -12.90 33.13 -4.30
N LEU A 295 -11.94 32.49 -3.63
CA LEU A 295 -11.53 32.84 -2.26
C LEU A 295 -10.57 34.03 -2.20
N LEU A 296 -9.87 34.33 -3.30
CA LEU A 296 -8.87 35.41 -3.34
C LEU A 296 -9.48 36.82 -3.47
N THR A 297 -10.82 36.92 -3.55
CA THR A 297 -11.46 38.22 -3.76
C THR A 297 -11.55 39.02 -2.46
N PRO A 298 -11.20 40.33 -2.45
CA PRO A 298 -11.33 41.16 -1.26
C PRO A 298 -12.79 41.42 -0.84
N ASN A 299 -13.02 41.64 0.46
CA ASN A 299 -14.28 42.11 1.05
C ASN A 299 -15.49 41.17 0.93
N LEU A 300 -15.29 39.86 1.07
CA LEU A 300 -16.38 38.88 1.14
C LEU A 300 -17.19 39.01 2.43
N THR A 301 -18.53 38.97 2.34
CA THR A 301 -19.38 38.82 3.53
C THR A 301 -19.22 37.42 4.13
N PRO A 302 -19.32 37.25 5.47
CA PRO A 302 -19.10 35.96 6.12
C PRO A 302 -19.94 34.81 5.55
N ALA A 303 -21.22 35.04 5.25
CA ALA A 303 -22.11 34.02 4.68
C ALA A 303 -21.65 33.53 3.29
N VAL A 304 -21.14 34.45 2.46
CA VAL A 304 -20.62 34.14 1.12
C VAL A 304 -19.27 33.40 1.22
N THR A 305 -18.38 33.83 2.12
CA THR A 305 -17.11 33.12 2.39
C THR A 305 -17.36 31.69 2.86
N GLN A 306 -18.36 31.47 3.73
CA GLN A 306 -18.77 30.14 4.17
C GLN A 306 -19.29 29.29 3.02
N CYS A 307 -20.14 29.85 2.14
CA CYS A 307 -20.64 29.14 0.95
C CYS A 307 -19.50 28.73 0.01
N LEU A 308 -18.58 29.66 -0.32
CA LEU A 308 -17.44 29.36 -1.20
C LEU A 308 -16.50 28.33 -0.60
N THR A 309 -16.22 28.42 0.71
CA THR A 309 -15.41 27.42 1.42
C THR A 309 -16.09 26.05 1.37
N ALA A 310 -17.42 26.01 1.50
CA ALA A 310 -18.18 24.77 1.34
C ALA A 310 -18.15 24.23 -0.10
N VAL A 311 -18.12 25.09 -1.14
CA VAL A 311 -17.91 24.67 -2.54
C VAL A 311 -16.56 23.99 -2.68
N VAL A 312 -15.48 24.58 -2.15
CA VAL A 312 -14.14 23.99 -2.18
C VAL A 312 -14.13 22.61 -1.52
N HIS A 313 -14.75 22.47 -0.35
CA HIS A 313 -14.85 21.17 0.33
C HIS A 313 -15.66 20.16 -0.49
N ARG A 314 -16.77 20.56 -1.10
CA ARG A 314 -17.61 19.67 -1.90
C ARG A 314 -16.90 19.22 -3.18
N ALA A 315 -16.19 20.12 -3.83
CA ALA A 315 -15.32 19.83 -4.96
C ALA A 315 -14.22 18.84 -4.58
N PHE A 316 -13.55 19.05 -3.43
CA PHE A 316 -12.54 18.15 -2.88
C PHE A 316 -13.14 16.76 -2.56
N GLU A 317 -14.28 16.68 -1.87
CA GLU A 317 -14.97 15.39 -1.63
C GLU A 317 -15.30 14.64 -2.91
N THR A 318 -15.72 15.35 -3.95
CA THR A 318 -16.05 14.76 -5.25
C THR A 318 -14.81 14.16 -5.90
N MET A 319 -13.66 14.83 -5.80
CA MET A 319 -12.37 14.29 -6.23
C MET A 319 -11.96 13.06 -5.41
N LEU A 320 -12.14 13.09 -4.09
CA LEU A 320 -11.83 11.93 -3.24
C LEU A 320 -12.69 10.72 -3.62
N SER A 321 -14.00 10.93 -3.88
CA SER A 321 -14.91 9.87 -4.37
C SER A 321 -14.47 9.35 -5.73
N TRP A 322 -14.06 10.24 -6.64
CA TRP A 322 -13.57 9.88 -7.96
C TRP A 322 -12.32 8.98 -7.91
N LEU A 323 -11.40 9.28 -6.98
CA LEU A 323 -10.21 8.46 -6.72
C LEU A 323 -10.56 7.11 -6.08
N GLU A 324 -11.48 7.10 -5.10
CA GLU A 324 -11.92 5.86 -4.43
C GLU A 324 -12.57 4.87 -5.40
N GLU A 325 -13.44 5.35 -6.29
CA GLU A 325 -14.11 4.51 -7.30
C GLU A 325 -13.14 3.82 -8.27
N ARG A 326 -11.93 4.38 -8.44
CA ARG A 326 -10.90 3.92 -9.39
C ARG A 326 -9.70 3.26 -8.72
N THR A 327 -9.82 2.90 -7.45
CA THR A 327 -8.73 2.29 -6.69
C THR A 327 -8.29 0.94 -7.30
N SER A 328 -9.19 0.23 -7.99
CA SER A 328 -8.93 -1.06 -8.64
C SER A 328 -8.38 -0.99 -10.08
N ASP A 329 -8.21 0.21 -10.64
CA ASP A 329 -7.81 0.36 -12.05
C ASP A 329 -6.33 -0.02 -12.26
N ILE A 330 -6.02 -0.64 -13.40
CA ILE A 330 -4.69 -1.20 -13.72
C ILE A 330 -4.12 -0.48 -14.96
N GLY A 331 -2.79 -0.38 -15.05
CA GLY A 331 -2.09 0.15 -16.22
C GLY A 331 -2.18 1.67 -16.31
N GLU A 332 -2.49 2.19 -17.50
CA GLU A 332 -2.53 3.64 -17.77
C GLU A 332 -3.52 4.40 -16.88
N GLU A 333 -4.66 3.79 -16.55
CA GLU A 333 -5.65 4.42 -15.66
C GLU A 333 -5.10 4.59 -14.22
N SER A 334 -4.23 3.68 -13.75
CA SER A 334 -3.54 3.85 -12.46
C SER A 334 -2.53 5.00 -12.52
N ASN A 335 -1.81 5.15 -13.63
CA ASN A 335 -0.88 6.27 -13.83
C ASN A 335 -1.64 7.61 -13.84
N VAL A 336 -2.82 7.66 -14.47
CA VAL A 336 -3.69 8.84 -14.45
C VAL A 336 -4.13 9.15 -13.01
N ARG A 337 -4.57 8.15 -12.24
CA ARG A 337 -4.96 8.30 -10.84
C ARG A 337 -3.82 8.87 -9.97
N GLU A 338 -2.60 8.34 -10.10
CA GLU A 338 -1.43 8.86 -9.38
C GLU A 338 -1.05 10.28 -9.83
N SER A 339 -1.20 10.57 -11.13
CA SER A 339 -1.01 11.92 -11.67
C SER A 339 -2.01 12.93 -11.09
N VAL A 340 -3.30 12.59 -11.05
CA VAL A 340 -4.37 13.42 -10.43
C VAL A 340 -4.00 13.75 -8.99
N LEU A 341 -3.63 12.72 -8.24
CA LEU A 341 -3.28 12.84 -6.84
C LEU A 341 -2.07 13.76 -6.61
N SER A 342 -0.99 13.56 -7.38
CA SER A 342 0.24 14.36 -7.27
C SER A 342 0.06 15.82 -7.73
N VAL A 343 -0.73 16.06 -8.78
CA VAL A 343 -1.05 17.41 -9.29
C VAL A 343 -1.85 18.21 -8.27
N HIS A 344 -2.87 17.61 -7.65
CA HIS A 344 -3.67 18.28 -6.62
C HIS A 344 -2.88 18.50 -5.33
N ALA A 345 -2.12 17.51 -4.87
CA ALA A 345 -1.22 17.68 -3.73
C ALA A 345 -0.20 18.79 -3.99
N GLY A 346 0.42 18.81 -5.19
CA GLY A 346 1.35 19.85 -5.60
C GLY A 346 0.74 21.25 -5.63
N PHE A 347 -0.53 21.38 -6.03
CA PHE A 347 -1.24 22.65 -5.96
C PHE A 347 -1.47 23.10 -4.51
N LEU A 348 -1.94 22.21 -3.64
CA LEU A 348 -2.18 22.52 -2.23
C LEU A 348 -0.88 22.90 -1.51
N ILE A 349 0.22 22.18 -1.79
CA ILE A 349 1.55 22.49 -1.26
C ILE A 349 1.97 23.91 -1.66
N LYS A 350 1.78 24.32 -2.92
CA LYS A 350 2.07 25.69 -3.36
C LYS A 350 1.14 26.71 -2.71
N SER A 351 -0.14 26.38 -2.55
CA SER A 351 -1.15 27.30 -2.00
C SER A 351 -0.92 27.66 -0.53
N MET A 352 -0.08 26.92 0.21
CA MET A 352 0.36 27.31 1.55
C MET A 352 1.25 28.57 1.56
N SER A 353 1.78 29.01 0.41
CA SER A 353 2.55 30.24 0.26
C SER A 353 1.67 31.49 0.06
N GLN A 354 0.35 31.32 -0.10
CA GLN A 354 -0.57 32.43 -0.42
C GLN A 354 -0.59 33.50 0.68
N ARG A 355 -0.83 34.76 0.31
CA ARG A 355 -0.89 35.87 1.28
C ARG A 355 -2.10 35.80 2.20
N ASP A 356 -3.23 35.32 1.68
CA ASP A 356 -4.48 35.16 2.43
C ASP A 356 -4.37 34.01 3.45
N GLU A 357 -4.65 34.30 4.73
CA GLU A 357 -4.54 33.32 5.81
C GLU A 357 -5.59 32.21 5.73
N HIS A 358 -6.83 32.55 5.35
CA HIS A 358 -7.91 31.58 5.21
C HIS A 358 -7.60 30.57 4.10
N VAL A 359 -7.04 31.02 2.98
CA VAL A 359 -6.61 30.15 1.88
C VAL A 359 -5.46 29.23 2.31
N ARG A 360 -4.49 29.72 3.08
CA ARG A 360 -3.40 28.88 3.62
C ARG A 360 -3.96 27.81 4.56
N ASP A 361 -4.80 28.19 5.52
CA ASP A 361 -5.40 27.27 6.49
C ASP A 361 -6.26 26.21 5.82
N LEU A 362 -7.06 26.59 4.82
CA LEU A 362 -7.84 25.66 4.02
C LEU A 362 -6.94 24.70 3.25
N SER A 363 -5.85 25.19 2.64
CA SER A 363 -4.89 24.35 1.92
C SER A 363 -4.27 23.29 2.84
N VAL A 364 -3.86 23.67 4.05
CA VAL A 364 -3.29 22.75 5.06
C VAL A 364 -4.33 21.69 5.48
N LYS A 365 -5.59 22.09 5.70
CA LYS A 365 -6.68 21.18 6.06
C LYS A 365 -6.94 20.15 4.96
N LEU A 366 -7.09 20.59 3.71
CA LEU A 366 -7.33 19.70 2.58
C LEU A 366 -6.13 18.78 2.31
N LEU A 367 -4.91 19.29 2.41
CA LEU A 367 -3.70 18.51 2.25
C LEU A 367 -3.56 17.43 3.34
N THR A 368 -3.97 17.75 4.58
CA THR A 368 -4.00 16.79 5.70
C THR A 368 -5.03 15.69 5.46
N GLN A 369 -6.23 16.05 5.01
CA GLN A 369 -7.26 15.07 4.64
C GLN A 369 -6.81 14.19 3.46
N LEU A 370 -6.11 14.77 2.48
CA LEU A 370 -5.62 14.04 1.31
C LEU A 370 -4.58 12.98 1.71
N LYS A 371 -3.58 13.35 2.52
CA LYS A 371 -2.53 12.40 2.96
C LYS A 371 -3.04 11.32 3.93
N GLU A 372 -4.09 11.61 4.70
CA GLU A 372 -4.72 10.62 5.59
C GLU A 372 -5.54 9.59 4.80
N LYS A 373 -6.26 10.05 3.77
CA LYS A 373 -7.09 9.19 2.94
C LYS A 373 -6.30 8.42 1.87
N PHE A 374 -5.26 9.05 1.32
CA PHE A 374 -4.37 8.49 0.31
C PHE A 374 -2.91 8.62 0.76
N PRO A 375 -2.40 7.70 1.60
CA PRO A 375 -1.04 7.77 2.14
C PRO A 375 0.06 7.79 1.08
N GLN A 376 -0.20 7.28 -0.13
CA GLN A 376 0.78 7.22 -1.21
C GLN A 376 1.32 8.57 -1.70
N VAL A 377 0.61 9.67 -1.42
CA VAL A 377 1.14 11.02 -1.65
C VAL A 377 2.42 11.27 -0.87
N LEU A 378 2.56 10.64 0.30
CA LEU A 378 3.68 10.89 1.22
C LEU A 378 5.05 10.55 0.60
N TRP A 379 5.10 9.51 -0.24
CA TRP A 379 6.31 9.03 -0.92
C TRP A 379 6.29 9.26 -2.43
N ASN A 380 5.43 10.15 -2.94
CA ASN A 380 5.54 10.60 -4.32
C ASN A 380 6.73 11.57 -4.45
N SER A 381 7.66 11.27 -5.37
CA SER A 381 8.89 12.04 -5.55
C SER A 381 8.64 13.51 -5.89
N SER A 382 7.62 13.79 -6.72
CA SER A 382 7.24 15.13 -7.14
C SER A 382 6.69 15.96 -5.97
N CYS A 383 5.85 15.35 -5.12
CA CYS A 383 5.28 16.00 -3.95
C CYS A 383 6.35 16.30 -2.90
N LEU A 384 7.25 15.34 -2.63
CA LEU A 384 8.36 15.54 -1.69
C LEU A 384 9.32 16.64 -2.18
N ASP A 385 9.68 16.62 -3.47
CA ASP A 385 10.51 17.65 -4.09
C ASP A 385 9.85 19.03 -3.96
N LEU A 386 8.56 19.15 -4.29
CA LEU A 386 7.81 20.40 -4.14
C LEU A 386 7.78 20.86 -2.68
N LEU A 387 7.52 19.98 -1.74
CA LEU A 387 7.46 20.32 -0.31
C LEU A 387 8.80 20.86 0.21
N LEU A 388 9.92 20.31 -0.28
CA LEU A 388 11.27 20.73 0.11
C LEU A 388 11.75 21.98 -0.65
N ILE A 389 11.32 22.19 -1.90
CA ILE A 389 11.76 23.31 -2.77
C ILE A 389 10.85 24.54 -2.66
N SER A 390 9.53 24.37 -2.51
CA SER A 390 8.54 25.47 -2.47
C SER A 390 8.70 26.40 -1.26
N VAL A 391 9.43 25.98 -0.23
CA VAL A 391 9.77 26.81 0.94
C VAL A 391 10.50 28.12 0.56
N HIS A 392 11.06 28.22 -0.65
CA HIS A 392 11.89 29.37 -1.05
C HIS A 392 11.56 29.98 -2.42
N ASN A 393 11.11 29.17 -3.40
CA ASN A 393 10.91 29.64 -4.78
C ASN A 393 9.77 30.65 -4.95
N GLU A 394 8.71 30.58 -4.15
CA GLU A 394 7.56 31.51 -4.27
C GLU A 394 7.65 32.74 -3.36
N LEU A 395 8.55 32.74 -2.37
CA LEU A 395 8.75 33.88 -1.46
C LEU A 395 9.69 34.96 -2.02
N THR A 396 10.45 34.63 -3.07
CA THR A 396 11.47 35.50 -3.69
C THR A 396 10.99 36.23 -4.95
N SER A 397 9.81 35.90 -5.49
CA SER A 397 9.28 36.47 -6.74
C SER A 397 8.35 37.68 -6.56
N GLY A 398 8.10 38.15 -5.33
CA GLY A 398 7.21 39.28 -5.04
C GLY A 398 7.94 40.64 -4.90
N PRO A 399 7.36 41.78 -5.33
CA PRO A 399 8.09 43.06 -5.40
C PRO A 399 8.42 43.72 -4.04
N VAL A 400 7.80 43.30 -2.94
CA VAL A 400 8.09 43.74 -1.55
C VAL A 400 7.58 42.62 -0.64
N SER A 401 8.48 41.85 -0.01
CA SER A 401 8.12 40.77 0.93
C SER A 401 8.36 41.24 2.36
N ASP A 402 7.31 41.35 3.16
CA ASP A 402 7.40 41.59 4.60
C ASP A 402 8.19 40.44 5.27
N PRO A 403 9.33 40.72 5.94
CA PRO A 403 10.12 39.69 6.61
C PRO A 403 9.34 38.84 7.61
N ALA A 404 8.34 39.40 8.31
CA ALA A 404 7.54 38.68 9.28
C ALA A 404 6.62 37.63 8.63
N TRP A 405 5.99 38.00 7.52
CA TRP A 405 5.18 37.08 6.70
C TRP A 405 6.02 35.93 6.13
N VAL A 406 7.21 36.25 5.58
CA VAL A 406 8.16 35.25 5.06
C VAL A 406 8.57 34.26 6.15
N ALA A 407 8.84 34.74 7.36
CA ALA A 407 9.19 33.89 8.50
C ALA A 407 8.02 32.97 8.91
N THR A 408 6.80 33.48 8.90
CA THR A 408 5.57 32.73 9.25
C THR A 408 5.31 31.60 8.26
N ILE A 409 5.46 31.85 6.96
CA ILE A 409 5.30 30.82 5.94
C ILE A 409 6.42 29.79 6.05
N ARG A 410 7.67 30.22 6.24
CA ARG A 410 8.80 29.29 6.42
C ARG A 410 8.57 28.34 7.60
N SER A 411 8.12 28.85 8.74
CA SER A 411 7.84 28.01 9.91
C SER A 411 6.67 27.04 9.67
N LEU A 412 5.63 27.48 8.94
CA LEU A 412 4.52 26.62 8.53
C LEU A 412 5.00 25.47 7.64
N TYR A 413 5.77 25.76 6.59
CA TYR A 413 6.32 24.72 5.70
C TYR A 413 7.24 23.76 6.46
N GLN A 414 8.12 24.27 7.34
CA GLN A 414 8.98 23.41 8.16
C GLN A 414 8.18 22.47 9.06
N LYS A 415 7.10 22.96 9.69
CA LYS A 415 6.20 22.13 10.49
C LYS A 415 5.54 21.05 9.65
N ILE A 416 4.92 21.41 8.53
CA ILE A 416 4.21 20.47 7.67
C ILE A 416 5.18 19.46 7.03
N ALA A 417 6.35 19.90 6.57
CA ALA A 417 7.38 19.03 6.01
C ALA A 417 7.90 18.02 7.03
N ARG A 418 8.06 18.44 8.30
CA ARG A 418 8.44 17.52 9.37
C ARG A 418 7.39 16.46 9.63
N GLU A 419 6.13 16.86 9.77
CA GLU A 419 5.01 15.94 9.97
C GLU A 419 4.88 14.97 8.78
N TRP A 420 5.07 15.48 7.57
CA TRP A 420 5.04 14.73 6.33
C TRP A 420 6.14 13.66 6.29
N ILE A 421 7.41 14.05 6.49
CA ILE A 421 8.55 13.13 6.47
C ILE A 421 8.45 12.11 7.61
N THR A 422 8.05 12.54 8.80
CA THR A 422 7.86 11.64 9.95
C THR A 422 6.76 10.62 9.65
N SER A 423 5.66 11.04 9.04
CA SER A 423 4.60 10.13 8.60
C SER A 423 5.07 9.21 7.48
N ALA A 424 5.77 9.72 6.47
CA ALA A 424 6.30 8.92 5.36
C ALA A 424 7.26 7.83 5.86
N LEU A 425 8.22 8.19 6.71
CA LEU A 425 9.15 7.24 7.33
C LEU A 425 8.47 6.22 8.25
N SER A 426 7.31 6.55 8.81
CA SER A 426 6.56 5.59 9.64
C SER A 426 5.88 4.48 8.82
N TYR A 427 5.47 4.80 7.59
CA TYR A 427 4.82 3.85 6.67
C TYR A 427 5.84 3.12 5.79
N ALA A 428 6.76 3.85 5.17
CA ALA A 428 7.74 3.31 4.23
C ALA A 428 9.14 3.92 4.48
N PRO A 429 9.82 3.53 5.57
CA PRO A 429 11.12 4.09 5.93
C PRO A 429 12.21 3.87 4.87
N CYS A 430 12.34 2.70 4.25
CA CYS A 430 13.39 2.44 3.25
C CYS A 430 13.15 3.30 2.00
N THR A 431 11.92 3.30 1.49
CA THR A 431 11.53 4.11 0.32
C THR A 431 11.72 5.60 0.58
N THR A 432 11.27 6.10 1.73
CA THR A 432 11.41 7.53 2.09
C THR A 432 12.89 7.93 2.24
N GLN A 433 13.73 7.08 2.85
CA GLN A 433 15.18 7.30 2.92
C GLN A 433 15.81 7.40 1.54
N GLY A 434 15.45 6.50 0.63
CA GLY A 434 15.92 6.51 -0.76
C GLY A 434 15.57 7.81 -1.49
N LEU A 435 14.33 8.28 -1.35
CA LEU A 435 13.86 9.53 -1.96
C LEU A 435 14.56 10.78 -1.39
N ILE A 436 14.78 10.84 -0.08
CA ILE A 436 15.51 11.93 0.57
C ILE A 436 16.96 11.96 0.07
N GLN A 437 17.63 10.80 0.01
CA GLN A 437 18.99 10.70 -0.51
C GLN A 437 19.07 11.15 -1.98
N GLU A 438 18.11 10.72 -2.81
CA GLU A 438 18.06 11.11 -4.23
C GLU A 438 17.82 12.62 -4.40
N ASN A 439 17.02 13.24 -3.53
CA ASN A 439 16.83 14.70 -3.54
C ASN A 439 18.16 15.45 -3.35
N PHE A 440 19.04 14.97 -2.47
CA PHE A 440 20.39 15.51 -2.29
C PHE A 440 21.34 15.23 -3.48
N CYS A 441 21.12 14.15 -4.23
CA CYS A 441 21.93 13.80 -5.40
C CYS A 441 21.61 14.63 -6.66
N LYS A 442 20.41 15.20 -6.76
CA LYS A 442 20.01 16.01 -7.94
C LYS A 442 20.89 17.26 -8.09
N PRO A 443 21.41 17.57 -9.30
CA PRO A 443 22.35 18.66 -9.52
C PRO A 443 21.78 20.02 -9.06
N SER A 444 22.56 20.74 -8.25
CA SER A 444 22.21 22.04 -7.70
C SER A 444 22.54 23.17 -8.68
N GLY A 445 21.53 23.84 -9.24
CA GLY A 445 21.71 25.20 -9.76
C GLY A 445 22.04 26.18 -8.63
N ALA A 446 22.50 27.40 -8.96
CA ALA A 446 22.94 28.41 -7.99
C ALA A 446 21.88 28.81 -6.92
N GLN A 447 20.60 28.53 -7.14
CA GLN A 447 19.52 28.74 -6.18
C GLN A 447 19.43 27.64 -5.09
N ARG A 448 19.98 26.44 -5.35
CA ARG A 448 19.82 25.24 -4.49
C ARG A 448 20.71 25.19 -3.24
N THR A 449 21.80 25.94 -3.19
CA THR A 449 22.75 25.95 -2.07
C THR A 449 22.16 26.50 -0.77
N GLN A 450 21.24 27.47 -0.85
CA GLN A 450 20.53 27.99 0.33
C GLN A 450 19.39 27.05 0.78
N HIS A 451 18.79 26.29 -0.15
CA HIS A 451 17.77 25.27 0.16
C HIS A 451 18.34 24.09 0.97
N THR A 452 19.56 23.65 0.64
CA THR A 452 20.20 22.52 1.33
C THR A 452 20.39 22.78 2.82
N ALA A 453 20.73 24.01 3.24
CA ALA A 453 20.92 24.34 4.66
C ALA A 453 19.64 24.22 5.50
N ASP A 454 18.49 24.65 4.96
CA ASP A 454 17.21 24.59 5.66
C ASP A 454 16.62 23.16 5.68
N VAL A 455 16.80 22.40 4.59
CA VAL A 455 16.47 20.96 4.56
C VAL A 455 17.34 20.19 5.56
N VAL A 456 18.63 20.53 5.66
CA VAL A 456 19.53 19.96 6.65
C VAL A 456 19.05 20.26 8.07
N SER A 457 18.66 21.51 8.36
CA SER A 457 18.08 21.89 9.66
C SER A 457 16.82 21.07 9.99
N LEU A 458 15.88 20.98 9.04
CA LEU A 458 14.64 20.21 9.20
C LEU A 458 14.90 18.73 9.55
N LEU A 459 15.79 18.09 8.81
CA LEU A 459 16.10 16.67 9.00
C LEU A 459 16.91 16.41 10.28
N SER A 460 17.68 17.39 10.77
CA SER A 460 18.49 17.26 12.00
C SER A 460 17.64 16.96 13.24
N GLU A 461 16.39 17.42 13.23
CA GLU A 461 15.47 17.28 14.34
C GLU A 461 14.57 16.04 14.25
N ILE A 462 14.62 15.29 13.13
CA ILE A 462 13.84 14.07 12.94
C ILE A 462 14.66 12.86 13.42
N ARG A 463 14.23 12.28 14.53
CA ARG A 463 14.77 11.02 15.08
C ARG A 463 13.67 9.98 15.10
N ILE A 464 13.92 8.80 14.53
CA ILE A 464 12.99 7.68 14.59
C ILE A 464 13.59 6.60 15.46
N CYS A 465 12.94 6.35 16.59
CA CYS A 465 13.31 5.32 17.54
C CYS A 465 12.31 4.16 17.47
N ILE A 466 12.80 2.93 17.66
CA ILE A 466 11.95 1.76 17.80
C ILE A 466 11.22 1.85 19.16
N GLY A 467 9.89 1.79 19.14
CA GLY A 467 9.05 1.61 20.35
C GLY A 467 8.73 2.84 21.21
N LYS A 468 9.26 4.04 20.92
CA LYS A 468 8.99 5.29 21.68
C LYS A 468 8.26 6.39 20.90
N ASN A 469 7.81 6.11 19.69
CA ASN A 469 7.13 7.12 18.87
C ASN A 469 5.62 7.08 19.17
N ASP A 470 5.05 8.23 19.54
CA ASP A 470 3.62 8.45 19.82
C ASP A 470 2.77 8.38 18.53
N TRP A 471 2.83 7.26 17.81
CA TRP A 471 1.99 7.04 16.62
C TRP A 471 0.70 6.36 17.04
N ASN A 472 -0.43 6.85 16.53
CA ASN A 472 -1.72 6.19 16.71
C ASN A 472 -1.73 4.85 15.95
N GLY A 473 -1.48 3.75 16.67
CA GLY A 473 -1.51 2.39 16.14
C GLY A 473 -0.15 1.85 15.65
N ILE A 474 -0.12 0.57 15.30
CA ILE A 474 1.08 -0.11 14.78
C ILE A 474 1.27 0.28 13.31
N ARG A 475 2.41 0.89 13.00
CA ARG A 475 2.87 1.20 11.65
C ARG A 475 4.01 0.28 11.22
N THR A 476 4.37 0.30 9.95
CA THR A 476 5.42 -0.53 9.36
C THR A 476 6.77 -0.35 10.06
N ALA A 477 7.14 0.87 10.43
CA ALA A 477 8.38 1.16 11.15
C ALA A 477 8.40 0.67 12.62
N ASN A 478 7.29 0.15 13.16
CA ASN A 478 7.32 -0.56 14.43
C ASN A 478 7.92 -1.97 14.29
N ILE A 479 7.98 -2.53 13.08
CA ILE A 479 8.51 -3.87 12.81
C ILE A 479 10.06 -3.81 12.83
N PRO A 480 10.73 -4.55 13.74
CA PRO A 480 12.19 -4.48 13.87
C PRO A 480 12.94 -4.78 12.56
N ALA A 481 12.50 -5.78 11.80
CA ALA A 481 13.08 -6.14 10.51
C ALA A 481 13.07 -4.98 9.50
N VAL A 482 11.99 -4.20 9.46
CA VAL A 482 11.85 -3.03 8.58
C VAL A 482 12.83 -1.94 9.00
N MET A 483 13.00 -1.71 10.30
CA MET A 483 13.94 -0.70 10.80
C MET A 483 15.40 -1.11 10.60
N ASP A 484 15.73 -2.40 10.76
CA ASP A 484 17.04 -2.94 10.39
C ASP A 484 17.32 -2.72 8.89
N SER A 485 16.31 -2.91 8.04
CA SER A 485 16.39 -2.68 6.58
C SER A 485 16.52 -1.20 6.23
N ALA A 486 15.83 -0.33 6.97
CA ALA A 486 15.90 1.11 6.78
C ALA A 486 17.30 1.65 7.14
N ALA A 487 17.94 1.10 8.17
CA ALA A 487 19.32 1.42 8.51
C ALA A 487 20.30 0.96 7.42
N ALA A 488 20.05 -0.21 6.80
CA ALA A 488 20.82 -0.67 5.64
C ALA A 488 20.63 0.25 4.42
N ALA A 489 19.38 0.62 4.12
CA ALA A 489 19.02 1.56 3.06
C ALA A 489 19.63 2.96 3.29
N SER A 490 19.81 3.36 4.55
CA SER A 490 20.47 4.62 4.91
C SER A 490 22.00 4.57 4.79
N GLY A 491 22.60 3.40 4.54
CA GLY A 491 24.05 3.20 4.45
C GLY A 491 24.80 3.33 5.78
N ALA A 492 24.09 3.23 6.91
CA ALA A 492 24.70 3.29 8.24
C ALA A 492 25.42 1.96 8.57
N ARG A 493 26.65 2.01 9.10
CA ARG A 493 27.34 0.82 9.62
C ARG A 493 26.88 0.51 11.04
N LYS A 494 26.55 -0.75 11.33
CA LYS A 494 26.11 -1.23 12.65
C LYS A 494 27.24 -1.14 13.69
N GLU A 495 27.23 -0.10 14.53
CA GLU A 495 28.01 -0.10 15.78
C GLU A 495 27.18 0.23 17.04
N ALA A 496 25.89 0.57 16.93
CA ALA A 496 25.06 0.94 18.09
C ALA A 496 24.00 -0.13 18.45
N PRO A 497 23.85 -0.48 19.75
CA PRO A 497 22.84 -1.44 20.21
C PRO A 497 21.40 -0.94 20.11
N ASP A 498 21.20 0.39 20.11
CA ASP A 498 19.90 1.05 19.90
C ASP A 498 19.87 1.68 18.50
N ILE A 499 19.05 1.12 17.60
CA ILE A 499 18.88 1.68 16.25
C ILE A 499 18.02 2.93 16.36
N THR A 500 18.68 4.04 16.68
CA THR A 500 18.13 5.38 16.46
C THR A 500 18.48 5.77 15.05
N LEU A 501 17.49 5.81 14.16
CA LEU A 501 17.71 6.28 12.80
C LEU A 501 17.82 7.81 12.83
N GLU A 502 19.05 8.31 12.86
CA GLU A 502 19.34 9.73 12.60
C GLU A 502 19.25 9.98 11.10
N VAL A 503 18.10 10.51 10.67
CA VAL A 503 17.74 10.65 9.25
C VAL A 503 18.72 11.57 8.51
N LEU A 504 19.14 12.68 9.12
CA LEU A 504 20.03 13.64 8.47
C LEU A 504 21.43 13.10 8.22
N SER A 505 22.11 12.65 9.28
CA SER A 505 23.54 12.29 9.21
C SER A 505 23.76 11.15 8.22
N THR A 506 22.86 10.16 8.23
CA THR A 506 22.87 9.03 7.31
C THR A 506 22.52 9.42 5.88
N ALA A 507 21.49 10.26 5.66
CA ALA A 507 21.10 10.70 4.32
C ALA A 507 22.20 11.50 3.61
N VAL A 508 22.83 12.45 4.31
CA VAL A 508 23.90 13.29 3.73
C VAL A 508 25.13 12.45 3.39
N VAL A 509 25.56 11.56 4.29
CA VAL A 509 26.71 10.66 4.04
C VAL A 509 26.42 9.75 2.84
N SER A 510 25.25 9.12 2.81
CA SER A 510 24.89 8.20 1.72
C SER A 510 24.71 8.91 0.38
N ALA A 511 24.08 10.08 0.35
CA ALA A 511 23.97 10.89 -0.86
C ALA A 511 25.36 11.31 -1.39
N THR A 512 26.29 11.69 -0.49
CA THR A 512 27.67 12.03 -0.86
C THR A 512 28.37 10.84 -1.53
N VAL A 513 28.24 9.64 -0.96
CA VAL A 513 28.82 8.41 -1.52
C VAL A 513 28.21 8.09 -2.90
N LYS A 514 26.89 8.21 -3.06
CA LYS A 514 26.21 8.00 -4.35
C LYS A 514 26.70 8.99 -5.41
N CYS A 515 26.80 10.28 -5.06
CA CYS A 515 27.32 11.32 -5.94
C CYS A 515 28.77 11.06 -6.35
N ASN A 516 29.60 10.57 -5.44
CA ASN A 516 30.99 10.21 -5.75
C ASN A 516 31.05 9.10 -6.80
N HIS A 517 30.30 8.01 -6.62
CA HIS A 517 30.27 6.91 -7.60
C HIS A 517 29.64 7.32 -8.94
N ALA A 518 28.59 8.14 -8.92
CA ALA A 518 28.03 8.73 -10.15
C ALA A 518 29.06 9.60 -10.87
N GLY A 519 29.81 10.43 -10.12
CA GLY A 519 30.89 11.25 -10.64
C GLY A 519 32.08 10.45 -11.18
N GLU A 520 32.44 9.34 -10.52
CA GLU A 520 33.45 8.39 -10.99
C GLU A 520 33.08 7.84 -12.37
N ILE A 521 31.86 7.33 -12.53
CA ILE A 521 31.38 6.78 -13.81
C ILE A 521 31.31 7.87 -14.90
N ALA A 522 30.76 9.04 -14.58
CA ALA A 522 30.70 10.16 -15.53
C ALA A 522 32.12 10.61 -15.95
N GLY A 523 33.07 10.61 -15.01
CA GLY A 523 34.48 10.87 -15.26
C GLY A 523 35.12 9.80 -16.16
N MET A 524 34.89 8.52 -15.88
CA MET A 524 35.34 7.40 -16.72
C MET A 524 34.78 7.49 -18.14
N ARG A 525 33.49 7.81 -18.30
CA ARG A 525 32.85 7.99 -19.62
C ARG A 525 33.52 9.13 -20.40
N ARG A 526 33.73 10.28 -19.74
CA ARG A 526 34.39 11.45 -20.35
C ARG A 526 35.85 11.16 -20.75
N LEU A 527 36.59 10.41 -19.92
CA LEU A 527 37.96 10.00 -20.22
C LEU A 527 37.99 9.01 -21.39
N PHE A 528 37.09 8.04 -21.43
CA PHE A 528 36.98 7.08 -22.51
C PHE A 528 36.64 7.74 -23.85
N SER A 529 35.72 8.72 -23.85
CA SER A 529 35.41 9.51 -25.05
C SER A 529 36.57 10.39 -25.50
N THR A 530 37.37 10.91 -24.55
CA THR A 530 38.54 11.75 -24.87
C THR A 530 39.73 10.93 -25.38
N MET A 531 39.88 9.68 -24.90
CA MET A 531 40.96 8.76 -25.30
C MET A 531 40.65 7.94 -26.57
N GLY A 532 39.50 8.17 -27.24
CA GLY A 532 39.20 7.60 -28.54
C GLY A 532 38.88 6.10 -28.56
N GLY A 533 38.34 5.54 -27.47
CA GLY A 533 38.00 4.11 -27.37
C GLY A 533 39.26 3.23 -27.38
N LEU A 534 39.74 2.86 -26.20
CA LEU A 534 40.97 2.05 -26.06
C LEU A 534 40.81 0.69 -26.77
N ASN A 535 41.51 0.51 -27.90
CA ASN A 535 41.78 -0.81 -28.50
C ASN A 535 42.68 -1.62 -27.55
N MET A 536 42.09 -2.19 -26.49
CA MET A 536 42.75 -3.15 -25.60
C MET A 536 42.71 -4.56 -26.21
N GLY A 537 43.31 -4.70 -27.39
CA GLY A 537 43.57 -5.98 -28.02
C GLY A 537 44.96 -5.94 -28.63
N VAL A 538 45.93 -6.57 -27.97
CA VAL A 538 47.26 -6.83 -28.55
C VAL A 538 47.07 -7.80 -29.72
N SER A 539 46.92 -7.28 -30.93
CA SER A 539 47.13 -8.06 -32.15
C SER A 539 48.53 -7.78 -32.69
N PRO A 540 49.28 -8.79 -33.15
CA PRO A 540 50.58 -8.60 -33.79
C PRO A 540 50.44 -7.68 -35.02
N PRO A 541 51.49 -6.94 -35.39
CA PRO A 541 51.43 -6.07 -36.56
C PRO A 541 51.30 -6.94 -37.82
N GLY A 542 50.07 -7.04 -38.37
CA GLY A 542 49.85 -7.84 -39.58
C GLY A 542 48.41 -8.11 -40.01
N THR A 543 47.37 -7.84 -39.21
CA THR A 543 45.99 -8.14 -39.62
C THR A 543 45.08 -6.93 -39.43
N GLN A 544 44.76 -6.26 -40.53
CA GLN A 544 43.64 -5.32 -40.58
C GLN A 544 42.33 -6.12 -40.51
N SER A 545 41.79 -6.31 -39.32
CA SER A 545 40.37 -6.59 -39.16
C SER A 545 39.71 -5.34 -38.58
N GLY A 546 38.83 -4.71 -39.35
CA GLY A 546 38.02 -3.58 -38.91
C GLY A 546 37.04 -4.01 -37.83
N GLN A 547 37.47 -4.04 -36.57
CA GLN A 547 36.55 -4.07 -35.44
C GLN A 547 36.06 -2.65 -35.20
N ALA A 548 34.73 -2.49 -35.19
CA ALA A 548 34.08 -1.23 -34.83
C ALA A 548 34.54 -0.81 -33.41
N PRO A 549 34.66 0.50 -33.12
CA PRO A 549 35.04 0.97 -31.79
C PRO A 549 34.06 0.42 -30.74
N GLN A 550 34.60 -0.30 -29.74
CA GLN A 550 33.80 -0.85 -28.65
C GLN A 550 33.17 0.29 -27.83
N SER A 551 31.89 0.16 -27.52
CA SER A 551 31.17 1.17 -26.73
C SER A 551 31.63 1.16 -25.27
N PHE A 552 31.70 2.34 -24.63
CA PHE A 552 32.05 2.47 -23.21
C PHE A 552 31.19 1.55 -22.32
N ASP A 553 29.88 1.57 -22.59
CA ASP A 553 28.90 0.79 -21.84
C ASP A 553 29.20 -0.71 -21.94
N GLU A 554 29.53 -1.24 -23.12
CA GLU A 554 29.82 -2.67 -23.31
C GLU A 554 31.07 -3.14 -22.54
N VAL A 555 32.15 -2.36 -22.55
CA VAL A 555 33.40 -2.72 -21.86
C VAL A 555 33.19 -2.73 -20.34
N PHE A 556 32.60 -1.66 -19.79
CA PHE A 556 32.41 -1.56 -18.34
C PHE A 556 31.30 -2.47 -17.82
N LEU A 557 30.24 -2.69 -18.59
CA LEU A 557 29.21 -3.67 -18.29
C LEU A 557 29.79 -5.08 -18.19
N SER A 558 30.61 -5.50 -19.17
CA SER A 558 31.28 -6.80 -19.13
C SER A 558 32.23 -6.94 -17.94
N LYS A 559 32.92 -5.86 -17.55
CA LYS A 559 33.80 -5.82 -16.37
C LYS A 559 33.02 -6.04 -15.08
N PHE A 560 31.95 -5.26 -14.85
CA PHE A 560 31.18 -5.38 -13.61
C PHE A 560 30.42 -6.70 -13.52
N VAL A 561 29.90 -7.21 -14.63
CA VAL A 561 29.28 -8.55 -14.70
C VAL A 561 30.27 -9.63 -14.26
N ARG A 562 31.51 -9.63 -14.78
CA ARG A 562 32.55 -10.59 -14.38
C ARG A 562 32.91 -10.47 -12.90
N LEU A 563 33.14 -9.26 -12.40
CA LEU A 563 33.49 -9.05 -10.98
C LEU A 563 32.40 -9.55 -10.04
N LEU A 564 31.13 -9.29 -10.35
CA LEU A 564 30.01 -9.78 -9.54
C LEU A 564 29.88 -11.31 -9.58
N GLN A 565 30.16 -11.95 -10.73
CA GLN A 565 30.22 -13.40 -10.83
C GLN A 565 31.36 -14.00 -10.01
N ASP A 566 32.54 -13.36 -10.00
CA ASP A 566 33.70 -13.80 -9.22
C ASP A 566 33.40 -13.78 -7.70
N PHE A 567 32.65 -12.79 -7.21
CA PHE A 567 32.20 -12.77 -5.81
C PHE A 567 31.32 -13.97 -5.45
N VAL A 568 30.42 -14.40 -6.35
CA VAL A 568 29.57 -15.57 -6.12
C VAL A 568 30.41 -16.85 -5.99
N VAL A 569 31.37 -17.05 -6.89
CA VAL A 569 32.26 -18.22 -6.86
C VAL A 569 33.18 -18.20 -5.63
N THR A 570 33.64 -17.02 -5.22
CA THR A 570 34.54 -16.87 -4.07
C THR A 570 33.82 -17.15 -2.75
N ALA A 571 32.56 -16.72 -2.61
CA ALA A 571 31.75 -16.88 -1.40
C ALA A 571 31.47 -18.35 -1.01
N GLU A 572 31.56 -19.28 -1.98
CA GLU A 572 31.48 -20.71 -1.71
C GLU A 572 32.71 -21.24 -0.96
N LYS A 573 33.88 -20.63 -1.17
CA LYS A 573 35.17 -21.12 -0.67
C LYS A 573 35.67 -20.35 0.56
N GLN A 574 35.47 -19.04 0.59
CA GLN A 574 36.06 -18.13 1.58
C GLN A 574 35.12 -16.94 1.87
N PRO A 575 35.25 -16.28 3.04
CA PRO A 575 34.53 -15.04 3.32
C PRO A 575 34.96 -13.95 2.34
N ILE A 576 34.00 -13.16 1.86
CA ILE A 576 34.23 -12.09 0.90
C ILE A 576 34.68 -10.79 1.58
N ASP A 577 35.40 -9.93 0.85
CA ASP A 577 35.65 -8.55 1.27
C ASP A 577 34.38 -7.71 1.06
N ASN A 578 33.66 -7.47 2.16
CA ASN A 578 32.42 -6.69 2.16
C ASN A 578 32.61 -5.25 1.64
N SER A 579 33.79 -4.65 1.82
CA SER A 579 34.05 -3.28 1.39
C SER A 579 34.17 -3.20 -0.13
N GLN A 580 34.94 -4.11 -0.71
CA GLN A 580 35.12 -4.22 -2.16
C GLN A 580 33.83 -4.63 -2.86
N PHE A 581 33.05 -5.52 -2.26
CA PHE A 581 31.73 -5.92 -2.78
C PHE A 581 30.78 -4.71 -2.85
N ARG A 582 30.70 -3.92 -1.77
CA ARG A 582 29.86 -2.71 -1.71
C ARG A 582 30.27 -1.65 -2.73
N GLU A 583 31.56 -1.40 -2.89
CA GLU A 583 32.08 -0.47 -3.89
C GLU A 583 31.72 -0.92 -5.31
N THR A 584 31.95 -2.19 -5.64
CA THR A 584 31.65 -2.78 -6.96
C THR A 584 30.16 -2.67 -7.28
N CYS A 585 29.28 -3.01 -6.34
CA CYS A 585 27.83 -2.89 -6.54
C CYS A 585 27.39 -1.42 -6.72
N SER A 586 28.00 -0.48 -5.99
CA SER A 586 27.69 0.95 -6.08
C SER A 586 28.12 1.55 -7.43
N GLN A 587 29.31 1.21 -7.91
CA GLN A 587 29.80 1.63 -9.24
C GLN A 587 28.97 1.03 -10.38
N ALA A 588 28.62 -0.25 -10.29
CA ALA A 588 27.72 -0.91 -11.25
C ALA A 588 26.34 -0.24 -11.30
N THR A 589 25.81 0.17 -10.15
CA THR A 589 24.53 0.90 -10.05
C THR A 589 24.60 2.29 -10.64
N ALA A 590 25.69 3.03 -10.37
CA ALA A 590 25.94 4.32 -10.99
C ALA A 590 26.00 4.23 -12.52
N LEU A 591 26.63 3.18 -13.07
CA LEU A 591 26.68 2.92 -14.51
C LEU A 591 25.29 2.68 -15.10
N LEU A 592 24.44 1.91 -14.41
CA LEU A 592 23.06 1.67 -14.83
C LEU A 592 22.24 2.97 -14.89
N LEU A 593 22.32 3.80 -13.85
CA LEU A 593 21.55 5.04 -13.76
C LEU A 593 22.02 6.10 -14.78
N ASP A 594 23.33 6.22 -15.01
CA ASP A 594 23.89 7.14 -16.01
C ASP A 594 23.44 6.77 -17.45
N HIS A 595 23.33 5.48 -17.75
CA HIS A 595 22.84 5.01 -19.04
C HIS A 595 21.34 5.32 -19.27
N LEU A 596 20.50 5.18 -18.24
CA LEU A 596 19.06 5.50 -18.33
C LEU A 596 18.79 6.98 -18.64
N VAL A 597 19.65 7.88 -18.17
CA VAL A 597 19.56 9.32 -18.46
C VAL A 597 19.95 9.65 -19.91
N SER A 598 20.74 8.77 -20.55
CA SER A 598 21.31 9.01 -21.89
C SER A 598 20.45 8.48 -23.05
N ASP A 599 19.30 7.86 -22.77
CA ASP A 599 18.25 7.41 -23.73
C ASP A 599 18.74 6.46 -24.86
N SER A 600 19.91 5.83 -24.70
CA SER A 600 20.51 4.95 -25.72
C SER A 600 20.01 3.50 -25.59
N ARG A 601 18.96 3.13 -26.35
CA ARG A 601 18.35 1.77 -26.36
C ARG A 601 19.25 0.60 -26.83
N THR A 602 20.58 0.75 -26.83
CA THR A 602 21.47 -0.09 -27.64
C THR A 602 22.04 -1.35 -26.96
N ASN A 603 21.70 -1.70 -25.70
CA ASN A 603 22.22 -2.93 -25.06
C ASN A 603 21.35 -3.52 -23.93
N LEU A 604 20.05 -3.78 -24.19
CA LEU A 604 19.10 -4.27 -23.17
C LEU A 604 19.55 -5.54 -22.42
N GLU A 605 20.18 -6.50 -23.10
CA GLU A 605 20.49 -7.81 -22.52
C GLU A 605 21.55 -7.74 -21.42
N GLY A 606 22.66 -7.04 -21.66
CA GLY A 606 23.73 -6.90 -20.67
C GLY A 606 23.28 -6.13 -19.42
N PHE A 607 22.42 -5.11 -19.58
CA PHE A 607 21.88 -4.36 -18.44
C PHE A 607 20.91 -5.21 -17.61
N SER A 608 20.07 -6.04 -18.26
CA SER A 608 19.22 -6.99 -17.55
C SER A 608 20.05 -7.98 -16.73
N GLN A 609 21.16 -8.46 -17.27
CA GLN A 609 22.09 -9.35 -16.57
C GLN A 609 22.75 -8.66 -15.36
N LEU A 610 23.11 -7.38 -15.49
CA LEU A 610 23.69 -6.62 -14.38
C LEU A 610 22.67 -6.39 -13.25
N ILE A 611 21.43 -6.02 -13.58
CA ILE A 611 20.33 -5.88 -12.61
C ILE A 611 20.09 -7.21 -11.88
N ARG A 612 20.05 -8.33 -12.62
CA ARG A 612 19.96 -9.68 -12.06
C ARG A 612 21.10 -9.95 -11.08
N LEU A 613 22.35 -9.72 -11.45
CA LEU A 613 23.48 -9.96 -10.54
C LEU A 613 23.42 -9.08 -9.27
N LEU A 614 23.04 -7.81 -9.40
CA LEU A 614 22.85 -6.91 -8.24
C LEU A 614 21.74 -7.40 -7.29
N CYS A 615 20.73 -8.12 -7.80
CA CYS A 615 19.67 -8.73 -6.99
C CYS A 615 20.09 -10.08 -6.39
N TRP A 616 20.78 -10.93 -7.16
CA TRP A 616 21.07 -12.32 -6.78
C TRP A 616 22.36 -12.48 -5.96
N CYS A 617 23.40 -11.67 -6.18
CA CYS A 617 24.67 -11.80 -5.45
C CYS A 617 24.49 -11.75 -3.91
N PRO A 618 23.72 -10.80 -3.32
CA PRO A 618 23.42 -10.81 -1.89
C PRO A 618 22.75 -12.10 -1.40
N ALA A 619 21.84 -12.67 -2.19
CA ALA A 619 21.15 -13.92 -1.88
C ALA A 619 22.08 -15.14 -1.92
N TYR A 620 23.01 -15.19 -2.87
CA TYR A 620 24.03 -16.26 -2.96
C TYR A 620 25.00 -16.22 -1.77
N ILE A 621 25.48 -15.03 -1.41
CA ILE A 621 26.44 -14.83 -0.32
C ILE A 621 25.76 -15.07 1.04
N SER A 622 24.52 -14.61 1.19
CA SER A 622 23.65 -14.89 2.35
C SER A 622 24.23 -14.48 3.72
N THR A 623 25.05 -13.42 3.76
CA THR A 623 25.53 -12.79 5.00
C THR A 623 24.78 -11.48 5.27
N PRO A 624 24.72 -11.02 6.54
CA PRO A 624 24.10 -9.73 6.86
C PRO A 624 24.71 -8.57 6.08
N ASP A 625 26.04 -8.46 5.99
CA ASP A 625 26.73 -7.34 5.32
C ASP A 625 26.46 -7.30 3.81
N ALA A 626 26.43 -8.48 3.15
CA ALA A 626 26.10 -8.57 1.73
C ALA A 626 24.64 -8.18 1.48
N MET A 627 23.73 -8.57 2.37
CA MET A 627 22.32 -8.21 2.30
C MET A 627 22.08 -6.71 2.55
N GLU A 628 22.81 -6.11 3.51
CA GLU A 628 22.75 -4.66 3.74
C GLU A 628 23.19 -3.88 2.50
N THR A 629 24.26 -4.34 1.84
CA THR A 629 24.70 -3.82 0.54
C THR A 629 23.59 -3.96 -0.52
N GLY A 630 22.95 -5.13 -0.61
CA GLY A 630 21.81 -5.36 -1.50
C GLY A 630 20.70 -4.33 -1.30
N ILE A 631 20.22 -4.19 -0.06
CA ILE A 631 19.13 -3.26 0.29
C ILE A 631 19.50 -1.80 -0.03
N TYR A 632 20.73 -1.38 0.25
CA TYR A 632 21.25 -0.06 -0.10
C TYR A 632 21.15 0.19 -1.62
N ILE A 633 21.57 -0.78 -2.43
CA ILE A 633 21.55 -0.69 -3.89
C ILE A 633 20.13 -0.75 -4.46
N TRP A 634 19.30 -1.68 -4.00
CA TRP A 634 17.92 -1.83 -4.48
C TRP A 634 17.09 -0.59 -4.16
N THR A 635 17.29 0.00 -2.97
CA THR A 635 16.65 1.25 -2.59
C THR A 635 17.10 2.41 -3.48
N TRP A 636 18.39 2.47 -3.82
CA TRP A 636 18.91 3.50 -4.74
C TRP A 636 18.31 3.36 -6.14
N LEU A 637 18.31 2.15 -6.72
CA LEU A 637 17.75 1.87 -8.04
C LEU A 637 16.27 2.28 -8.13
N VAL A 638 15.46 1.88 -7.16
CA VAL A 638 14.01 2.13 -7.16
C VAL A 638 13.71 3.62 -6.94
N SER A 639 14.51 4.32 -6.14
CA SER A 639 14.29 5.75 -5.87
C SER A 639 14.73 6.64 -7.03
N ALA A 640 15.85 6.30 -7.68
CA ALA A 640 16.38 7.06 -8.81
C ALA A 640 15.67 6.72 -10.14
N ALA A 641 15.25 5.48 -10.33
CA ALA A 641 14.56 5.00 -11.53
C ALA A 641 13.34 4.12 -11.16
N PRO A 642 12.20 4.71 -10.79
CA PRO A 642 10.99 3.97 -10.40
C PRO A 642 10.47 2.98 -11.45
N SER A 643 10.73 3.25 -12.74
CA SER A 643 10.38 2.36 -13.86
C SER A 643 11.08 1.00 -13.79
N LEU A 644 12.23 0.88 -13.13
CA LEU A 644 12.90 -0.40 -12.89
C LEU A 644 12.29 -1.18 -11.71
N GLY A 645 11.40 -0.57 -10.93
CA GLY A 645 10.79 -1.16 -9.74
C GLY A 645 10.19 -2.56 -9.96
N PRO A 646 9.34 -2.78 -10.97
CA PRO A 646 8.78 -4.10 -11.27
C PRO A 646 9.85 -5.15 -11.61
N LEU A 647 10.88 -4.77 -12.38
CA LEU A 647 11.96 -5.68 -12.80
C LEU A 647 12.83 -6.10 -11.60
N VAL A 648 13.25 -5.13 -10.78
CA VAL A 648 14.02 -5.40 -9.56
C VAL A 648 13.22 -6.29 -8.63
N LEU A 649 11.93 -6.00 -8.42
CA LEU A 649 11.09 -6.82 -7.54
C LEU A 649 10.93 -8.26 -8.07
N ALA A 650 10.79 -8.45 -9.39
CA ALA A 650 10.69 -9.77 -9.99
C ALA A 650 11.95 -10.61 -9.74
N GLU A 651 13.14 -10.05 -9.98
CA GLU A 651 14.42 -10.74 -9.73
C GLU A 651 14.62 -11.06 -8.25
N LEU A 652 14.21 -10.17 -7.34
CA LEU A 652 14.29 -10.41 -5.89
C LEU A 652 13.33 -11.53 -5.44
N VAL A 653 12.11 -11.57 -5.98
CA VAL A 653 11.16 -12.65 -5.70
C VAL A 653 11.70 -14.00 -6.19
N ASP A 654 12.28 -14.06 -7.39
CA ASP A 654 12.87 -15.29 -7.90
C ASP A 654 14.09 -15.73 -7.08
N ALA A 655 14.95 -14.79 -6.66
CA ALA A 655 16.06 -15.09 -5.77
C ALA A 655 15.61 -15.59 -4.39
N TRP A 656 14.52 -15.05 -3.82
CA TRP A 656 13.93 -15.52 -2.57
C TRP A 656 13.36 -16.93 -2.69
N LEU A 657 12.63 -17.23 -3.78
CA LEU A 657 12.11 -18.57 -4.02
C LEU A 657 13.26 -19.58 -4.22
N TRP A 658 14.36 -19.16 -4.84
CA TRP A 658 15.57 -19.97 -4.95
C TRP A 658 16.23 -20.27 -3.60
N THR A 659 16.28 -19.32 -2.64
CA THR A 659 16.82 -19.62 -1.29
C THR A 659 15.96 -20.63 -0.55
N MET A 660 14.65 -20.65 -0.81
CA MET A 660 13.74 -21.67 -0.30
C MET A 660 14.00 -23.04 -0.94
N ASP A 661 14.06 -23.12 -2.27
CA ASP A 661 14.31 -24.39 -2.97
C ASP A 661 15.68 -24.99 -2.63
N THR A 662 16.66 -24.15 -2.31
CA THR A 662 18.01 -24.55 -1.86
C THR A 662 18.18 -24.68 -0.34
N LYS A 663 17.09 -24.58 0.43
CA LYS A 663 17.05 -24.72 1.91
C LYS A 663 18.07 -23.85 2.65
N ARG A 664 18.13 -22.54 2.34
CA ARG A 664 19.08 -21.60 2.96
C ARG A 664 18.43 -20.72 4.02
N GLY A 665 19.19 -20.35 5.05
CA GLY A 665 18.80 -19.38 6.07
C GLY A 665 17.47 -19.71 6.76
N LEU A 666 16.45 -18.87 6.57
CA LEU A 666 15.10 -19.09 7.12
C LEU A 666 14.50 -20.43 6.67
N PHE A 667 14.95 -20.99 5.54
CA PHE A 667 14.44 -22.24 4.97
C PHE A 667 15.36 -23.45 5.16
N ALA A 668 16.38 -23.33 6.02
CA ALA A 668 17.25 -24.44 6.41
C ALA A 668 16.49 -25.45 7.29
N SER A 669 15.61 -26.22 6.65
CA SER A 669 14.99 -27.41 7.19
C SER A 669 16.07 -28.50 7.30
N ASP A 670 16.06 -29.26 8.39
CA ASP A 670 17.01 -30.34 8.75
C ASP A 670 18.23 -29.94 9.62
N MET A 671 18.39 -28.67 10.01
CA MET A 671 19.46 -28.27 10.95
C MET A 671 19.11 -28.71 12.39
N LYS A 672 19.46 -29.95 12.75
CA LYS A 672 19.12 -30.57 14.05
C LYS A 672 20.05 -30.16 15.22
N TYR A 673 20.91 -29.15 15.07
CA TYR A 673 22.07 -28.94 15.96
C TYR A 673 22.30 -27.49 16.39
N CYS A 674 21.34 -26.87 17.10
CA CYS A 674 21.58 -25.53 17.63
C CYS A 674 21.00 -25.37 19.05
N GLY A 675 21.76 -24.74 19.95
CA GLY A 675 21.34 -24.39 21.32
C GLY A 675 22.32 -24.78 22.43
N PRO A 676 22.12 -24.31 23.68
CA PRO A 676 22.95 -24.68 24.83
C PRO A 676 22.89 -26.17 25.17
N ASP A 677 21.74 -26.81 24.95
CA ASP A 677 21.52 -28.24 25.18
C ASP A 677 22.34 -29.13 24.21
N ALA A 678 22.64 -28.60 23.01
CA ALA A 678 23.55 -29.22 22.04
C ALA A 678 25.05 -29.09 22.45
N LYS A 679 25.40 -28.09 23.26
CA LYS A 679 26.79 -27.86 23.73
C LYS A 679 27.11 -28.51 25.07
N LEU A 680 26.10 -28.72 25.93
CA LEU A 680 26.30 -29.16 27.32
C LEU A 680 25.98 -30.65 27.56
N ARG A 681 25.45 -31.37 26.56
CA ARG A 681 25.16 -32.80 26.66
C ARG A 681 25.66 -33.53 25.40
N PRO A 682 26.20 -34.76 25.52
CA PRO A 682 26.36 -35.62 24.35
C PRO A 682 24.98 -35.79 23.70
N HIS A 683 24.86 -35.62 22.38
CA HIS A 683 23.58 -35.58 21.68
C HIS A 683 22.84 -36.93 21.78
N LEU A 684 21.58 -36.91 22.23
CA LEU A 684 20.75 -38.09 22.52
C LEU A 684 19.49 -38.15 21.67
N ILE A 685 19.54 -37.76 20.40
CA ILE A 685 18.39 -37.89 19.46
C ILE A 685 18.61 -39.15 18.61
N PRO A 686 17.58 -39.95 18.27
CA PRO A 686 17.78 -41.19 17.52
C PRO A 686 18.45 -40.91 16.15
N GLY A 687 19.63 -41.49 15.90
CA GLY A 687 20.37 -41.37 14.63
C GLY A 687 21.88 -41.15 14.79
N GLU A 688 22.61 -41.15 13.66
CA GLU A 688 24.05 -40.83 13.64
C GLU A 688 24.27 -39.33 13.93
N PRO A 689 25.28 -38.96 14.74
CA PRO A 689 25.61 -37.56 15.00
C PRO A 689 26.16 -36.92 13.72
N GLU A 690 25.42 -35.97 13.12
CA GLU A 690 25.94 -35.16 12.00
C GLU A 690 26.96 -34.14 12.53
N ALA A 691 27.94 -33.79 11.69
CA ALA A 691 28.93 -32.78 12.03
C ALA A 691 28.25 -31.40 12.21
N PRO A 692 28.74 -30.54 13.12
CA PRO A 692 28.25 -29.18 13.21
C PRO A 692 28.41 -28.46 11.85
N PRO A 693 27.48 -27.57 11.48
CA PRO A 693 27.53 -26.89 10.19
C PRO A 693 28.82 -26.06 10.03
N GLU A 694 29.41 -26.06 8.83
CA GLU A 694 30.64 -25.31 8.51
C GLU A 694 30.46 -23.78 8.59
N LYS A 695 29.23 -23.28 8.38
CA LYS A 695 28.85 -21.86 8.45
C LYS A 695 27.75 -21.65 9.48
N ASP A 696 27.78 -20.54 10.19
CA ASP A 696 26.76 -20.20 11.18
C ASP A 696 25.39 -20.00 10.48
N PRO A 697 24.37 -20.83 10.77
CA PRO A 697 23.04 -20.68 10.19
C PRO A 697 22.37 -19.34 10.55
N VAL A 698 22.77 -18.72 11.66
CA VAL A 698 22.16 -17.49 12.15
C VAL A 698 22.45 -16.31 11.25
N GLU A 699 23.63 -16.23 10.63
CA GLU A 699 23.98 -15.17 9.67
C GLU A 699 22.99 -15.13 8.50
N ALA A 700 22.67 -16.29 7.94
CA ALA A 700 21.72 -16.42 6.84
C ALA A 700 20.27 -16.12 7.28
N ILE A 701 19.89 -16.45 8.52
CA ILE A 701 18.59 -16.06 9.09
C ILE A 701 18.49 -14.53 9.24
N ILE A 702 19.55 -13.87 9.71
CA ILE A 702 19.62 -12.41 9.84
C ILE A 702 19.55 -11.75 8.46
N ALA A 703 20.22 -12.30 7.44
CA ALA A 703 20.10 -11.83 6.06
C ALA A 703 18.64 -11.89 5.57
N HIS A 704 17.93 -13.00 5.81
CA HIS A 704 16.50 -13.08 5.46
C HIS A 704 15.63 -12.09 6.25
N ARG A 705 15.98 -11.77 7.50
CA ARG A 705 15.29 -10.73 8.29
C ARG A 705 15.39 -9.36 7.63
N LEU A 706 16.60 -8.96 7.26
CA LEU A 706 16.84 -7.71 6.53
C LEU A 706 16.08 -7.70 5.20
N TRP A 707 16.18 -8.77 4.44
CA TRP A 707 15.48 -8.84 3.15
C TRP A 707 13.96 -8.76 3.31
N LEU A 708 13.40 -9.44 4.31
CA LEU A 708 11.98 -9.41 4.62
C LEU A 708 11.50 -8.02 5.05
N GLY A 709 12.30 -7.27 5.81
CA GLY A 709 11.99 -5.89 6.17
C GLY A 709 11.91 -4.98 4.95
N PHE A 710 12.80 -5.15 3.97
CA PHE A 710 12.71 -4.48 2.67
C PHE A 710 11.43 -4.86 1.92
N PHE A 711 11.07 -6.16 1.86
CA PHE A 711 9.82 -6.58 1.22
C PHE A 711 8.57 -6.00 1.89
N ILE A 712 8.56 -5.87 3.20
CA ILE A 712 7.44 -5.26 3.95
C ILE A 712 7.33 -3.76 3.63
N ASP A 713 8.44 -3.03 3.57
CA ASP A 713 8.45 -1.63 3.14
C ASP A 713 7.91 -1.49 1.70
N ARG A 714 8.39 -2.34 0.79
CA ARG A 714 7.95 -2.34 -0.61
C ARG A 714 6.48 -2.74 -0.76
N PHE A 715 5.98 -3.69 0.03
CA PHE A 715 4.57 -4.04 0.08
C PHE A 715 3.70 -2.83 0.47
N GLU A 716 4.11 -2.05 1.48
CA GLU A 716 3.35 -0.87 1.93
C GLU A 716 3.22 0.20 0.85
N VAL A 717 4.23 0.35 -0.01
CA VAL A 717 4.19 1.27 -1.17
C VAL A 717 3.34 0.68 -2.29
N VAL A 718 3.67 -0.55 -2.71
CA VAL A 718 3.11 -1.19 -3.90
C VAL A 718 1.61 -1.44 -3.77
N ARG A 719 1.11 -1.68 -2.55
CA ARG A 719 -0.33 -1.93 -2.32
C ARG A 719 -1.22 -0.78 -2.78
N HIS A 720 -0.71 0.45 -2.91
CA HIS A 720 -1.47 1.61 -3.36
C HIS A 720 -1.23 1.99 -4.83
N ASP A 721 -0.10 1.51 -5.38
CA ASP A 721 0.48 2.04 -6.63
C ASP A 721 0.44 1.03 -7.78
N SER A 722 0.75 -0.26 -7.55
CA SER A 722 0.98 -1.23 -8.63
C SER A 722 0.48 -2.65 -8.32
N ILE A 723 -0.61 -3.05 -8.99
CA ILE A 723 -1.16 -4.41 -8.90
C ILE A 723 -0.18 -5.46 -9.45
N GLU A 724 0.58 -5.15 -10.50
CA GLU A 724 1.58 -6.06 -11.08
C GLU A 724 2.66 -6.46 -10.06
N GLN A 725 3.21 -5.48 -9.35
CA GLN A 725 4.18 -5.72 -8.28
C GLN A 725 3.54 -6.45 -7.09
N LEU A 726 2.25 -6.19 -6.80
CA LEU A 726 1.52 -6.91 -5.77
C LEU A 726 1.35 -8.41 -6.11
N LEU A 727 1.15 -8.74 -7.39
CA LEU A 727 1.08 -10.14 -7.85
C LEU A 727 2.43 -10.87 -7.67
N LEU A 728 3.56 -10.19 -7.86
CA LEU A 728 4.89 -10.75 -7.60
C LEU A 728 5.06 -11.11 -6.11
N LEU A 729 4.64 -10.22 -5.21
CA LEU A 729 4.63 -10.51 -3.77
C LEU A 729 3.67 -11.65 -3.43
N GLY A 730 2.52 -11.74 -4.11
CA GLY A 730 1.60 -12.86 -4.00
C GLY A 730 2.24 -14.20 -4.37
N ARG A 731 3.00 -14.25 -5.48
CA ARG A 731 3.76 -15.44 -5.90
C ARG A 731 4.80 -15.83 -4.85
N MET A 732 5.53 -14.86 -4.29
CA MET A 732 6.50 -15.09 -3.22
C MET A 732 5.84 -15.73 -1.99
N LEU A 733 4.72 -15.16 -1.52
CA LEU A 733 3.98 -15.65 -0.35
C LEU A 733 3.38 -17.03 -0.58
N GLN A 734 2.81 -17.29 -1.77
CA GLN A 734 2.28 -18.60 -2.12
C GLN A 734 3.36 -19.68 -2.13
N GLY A 735 4.56 -19.36 -2.63
CA GLY A 735 5.72 -20.25 -2.58
C GLY A 735 6.15 -20.53 -1.15
N MET A 736 6.34 -19.46 -0.36
CA MET A 736 6.76 -19.53 1.04
C MET A 736 5.79 -20.34 1.93
N MET A 737 4.47 -20.24 1.69
CA MET A 737 3.45 -20.90 2.51
C MET A 737 3.03 -22.28 1.99
N LYS A 738 3.73 -22.84 0.98
CA LYS A 738 3.34 -24.11 0.35
C LYS A 738 3.43 -25.31 1.29
N SER A 739 4.44 -25.37 2.16
CA SER A 739 4.59 -26.43 3.15
C SER A 739 5.07 -25.87 4.49
N PRO A 740 4.45 -26.25 5.62
CA PRO A 740 4.86 -25.78 6.95
C PRO A 740 6.23 -26.31 7.38
N THR A 741 6.75 -27.37 6.75
CA THR A 741 8.03 -28.01 7.10
C THR A 741 9.26 -27.34 6.46
N HIS A 742 9.06 -26.30 5.65
CA HIS A 742 10.16 -25.65 4.93
C HIS A 742 10.92 -24.62 5.78
N PHE A 743 10.34 -24.15 6.89
CA PHE A 743 10.98 -23.17 7.75
C PHE A 743 11.98 -23.82 8.71
N SER A 744 13.06 -23.09 9.01
CA SER A 744 14.00 -23.45 10.07
C SER A 744 13.32 -23.30 11.44
N HIS A 745 13.60 -24.24 12.34
CA HIS A 745 13.13 -24.21 13.73
C HIS A 745 14.15 -23.58 14.68
N HIS A 746 15.22 -22.99 14.14
CA HIS A 746 16.24 -22.35 14.96
C HIS A 746 15.63 -21.22 15.81
N PRO A 747 15.94 -21.10 17.12
CA PRO A 747 15.29 -20.10 17.98
C PRO A 747 15.56 -18.65 17.57
N ALA A 748 16.71 -18.40 16.91
CA ALA A 748 17.03 -17.10 16.31
C ALA A 748 16.17 -16.72 15.07
N ALA A 749 15.37 -17.66 14.53
CA ALA A 749 14.46 -17.40 13.41
C ALA A 749 13.07 -16.95 13.86
N THR A 750 12.75 -17.02 15.17
CA THR A 750 11.39 -16.77 15.71
C THR A 750 10.78 -15.46 15.20
N GLY A 751 11.48 -14.35 15.39
CA GLY A 751 11.03 -13.02 14.98
C GLY A 751 10.93 -12.88 13.47
N THR A 752 11.90 -13.42 12.71
CA THR A 752 11.86 -13.45 11.24
C THR A 752 10.66 -14.24 10.73
N PHE A 753 10.40 -15.41 11.31
CA PHE A 753 9.27 -16.27 10.98
C PHE A 753 7.92 -15.58 11.22
N PHE A 754 7.69 -15.04 12.42
CA PHE A 754 6.43 -14.35 12.73
C PHE A 754 6.27 -13.05 11.93
N THR A 755 7.37 -12.37 11.58
CA THR A 755 7.33 -11.23 10.65
C THR A 755 6.90 -11.67 9.24
N ALA A 756 7.29 -12.87 8.79
CA ALA A 756 6.87 -13.42 7.50
C ALA A 756 5.38 -13.82 7.51
N MET A 757 4.91 -14.41 8.62
CA MET A 757 3.48 -14.70 8.83
C MET A 757 2.66 -13.41 8.83
N GLN A 758 3.16 -12.36 9.50
CA GLN A 758 2.56 -11.04 9.55
C GLN A 758 2.39 -10.42 8.16
N LEU A 759 3.42 -10.48 7.30
CA LEU A 759 3.32 -10.04 5.91
C LEU A 759 2.24 -10.82 5.14
N GLY A 760 2.17 -12.15 5.34
CA GLY A 760 1.14 -13.00 4.72
C GLY A 760 -0.29 -12.59 5.09
N LEU A 761 -0.56 -12.33 6.38
CA LEU A 761 -1.88 -11.87 6.83
C LEU A 761 -2.23 -10.46 6.32
N ASN A 762 -1.26 -9.54 6.34
CA ASN A 762 -1.43 -8.19 5.81
C ASN A 762 -1.74 -8.20 4.32
N PHE A 763 -1.09 -9.08 3.56
CA PHE A 763 -1.35 -9.25 2.13
C PHE A 763 -2.77 -9.75 1.86
N CYS A 764 -3.24 -10.76 2.61
CA CYS A 764 -4.60 -11.28 2.46
C CYS A 764 -5.64 -10.19 2.77
N SER A 765 -5.46 -9.46 3.88
CA SER A 765 -6.36 -8.37 4.30
C SER A 765 -6.40 -7.19 3.33
N CYS A 766 -5.29 -6.95 2.61
CA CYS A 766 -5.19 -5.87 1.65
C CYS A 766 -5.99 -6.14 0.38
N GLN A 767 -5.97 -7.37 -0.14
CA GLN A 767 -6.64 -7.69 -1.40
C GLN A 767 -8.17 -7.76 -1.28
N ASP A 768 -8.70 -7.98 -0.07
CA ASP A 768 -10.13 -7.86 0.21
C ASP A 768 -10.66 -6.42 -0.02
N GLN A 769 -9.79 -5.40 0.02
CA GLN A 769 -10.14 -3.99 -0.22
C GLN A 769 -10.27 -3.63 -1.71
N PHE A 770 -9.56 -4.35 -2.59
CA PHE A 770 -9.51 -4.04 -4.03
C PHE A 770 -10.66 -4.65 -4.85
N ASN A 771 -11.69 -5.22 -4.19
CA ASN A 771 -12.85 -5.81 -4.86
C ASN A 771 -12.48 -6.81 -5.98
N LEU A 772 -11.35 -7.49 -5.84
CA LEU A 772 -10.92 -8.58 -6.73
C LEU A 772 -11.72 -9.85 -6.39
N GLN A 773 -13.05 -9.79 -6.54
CA GLN A 773 -14.00 -10.86 -6.26
C GLN A 773 -13.65 -12.19 -6.94
N LYS A 774 -12.83 -12.15 -8.00
CA LYS A 774 -12.35 -13.32 -8.76
C LYS A 774 -11.24 -14.12 -8.04
N CYS A 775 -10.55 -13.55 -7.06
CA CYS A 775 -9.39 -14.17 -6.39
C CYS A 775 -9.64 -14.56 -4.92
N ASN A 776 -10.83 -14.30 -4.37
CA ASN A 776 -11.15 -14.50 -2.94
C ASN A 776 -10.81 -15.90 -2.43
N MET A 777 -11.07 -16.95 -3.21
CA MET A 777 -10.73 -18.32 -2.82
C MET A 777 -9.22 -18.53 -2.71
N GLY A 778 -8.42 -17.97 -3.63
CA GLY A 778 -6.97 -18.05 -3.58
C GLY A 778 -6.37 -17.34 -2.37
N LEU A 779 -6.98 -16.23 -1.95
CA LEU A 779 -6.58 -15.47 -0.76
C LEU A 779 -6.95 -16.19 0.53
N GLN A 780 -8.17 -16.72 0.63
CA GLN A 780 -8.59 -17.54 1.76
C GLN A 780 -7.69 -18.76 1.93
N LEU A 781 -7.31 -19.41 0.83
CA LEU A 781 -6.38 -20.54 0.85
C LEU A 781 -4.96 -20.12 1.30
N LEU A 782 -4.49 -18.94 0.90
CA LEU A 782 -3.22 -18.42 1.36
C LEU A 782 -3.26 -18.10 2.86
N GLU A 783 -4.32 -17.44 3.32
CA GLU A 783 -4.55 -17.13 4.74
C GLU A 783 -4.57 -18.41 5.59
N ASP A 784 -5.26 -19.45 5.13
CA ASP A 784 -5.28 -20.76 5.78
C ASP A 784 -3.90 -21.42 5.84
N ARG A 785 -3.10 -21.29 4.78
CA ARG A 785 -1.72 -21.78 4.79
C ARG A 785 -0.84 -21.00 5.75
N VAL A 786 -1.03 -19.68 5.87
CA VAL A 786 -0.35 -18.84 6.86
C VAL A 786 -0.72 -19.30 8.28
N TYR A 787 -2.00 -19.53 8.57
CA TYR A 787 -2.43 -20.09 9.86
C TYR A 787 -1.81 -21.47 10.13
N ARG A 788 -1.77 -22.35 9.13
CA ARG A 788 -1.19 -23.69 9.27
C ARG A 788 0.32 -23.64 9.50
N ALA A 789 1.04 -22.77 8.79
CA ALA A 789 2.47 -22.56 9.01
C ALA A 789 2.74 -21.99 10.41
N ALA A 790 2.03 -20.92 10.80
CA ALA A 790 2.17 -20.27 12.11
C ALA A 790 1.88 -21.22 13.27
N LEU A 791 0.83 -22.05 13.18
CA LEU A 791 0.54 -23.10 14.16
C LEU A 791 1.63 -24.19 14.18
N GLY A 792 2.18 -24.54 13.02
CA GLY A 792 3.27 -25.50 12.88
C GLY A 792 4.54 -25.14 13.65
N TRP A 793 4.81 -23.84 13.87
CA TRP A 793 5.92 -23.38 14.73
C TRP A 793 5.83 -23.97 16.14
N PHE A 794 4.62 -24.13 16.67
CA PHE A 794 4.37 -24.63 18.01
C PHE A 794 4.39 -26.16 18.11
N ALA A 795 4.64 -26.90 17.02
CA ALA A 795 4.83 -28.35 17.07
C ALA A 795 6.12 -28.74 17.82
N TYR A 796 7.06 -27.81 17.99
CA TYR A 796 8.36 -28.02 18.59
C TYR A 796 8.43 -27.48 20.03
N ALA A 797 9.36 -28.03 20.80
CA ALA A 797 9.62 -27.61 22.17
C ALA A 797 10.17 -26.15 22.21
N PRO A 798 9.89 -25.40 23.29
CA PRO A 798 10.48 -24.07 23.48
C PRO A 798 12.00 -24.15 23.63
N GLU A 799 12.74 -23.39 22.82
CA GLU A 799 14.19 -23.28 22.91
C GLU A 799 14.64 -21.82 23.07
N PHE A 800 15.90 -21.64 23.47
CA PHE A 800 16.51 -20.33 23.71
C PHE A 800 17.79 -20.16 22.88
N TYR A 801 17.98 -18.94 22.37
CA TYR A 801 19.21 -18.54 21.70
C TYR A 801 19.89 -17.41 22.48
N GLU A 802 21.18 -17.60 22.77
CA GLU A 802 22.02 -16.59 23.39
C GLU A 802 22.79 -15.86 22.28
N SER A 803 22.50 -14.57 22.12
CA SER A 803 23.17 -13.69 21.17
C SER A 803 24.17 -12.80 21.89
N PRO A 804 25.34 -12.48 21.29
CA PRO A 804 26.24 -11.47 21.83
C PRO A 804 25.59 -10.08 21.92
N ASN A 805 24.56 -9.82 21.12
CA ASN A 805 23.79 -8.59 21.16
C ASN A 805 22.60 -8.69 22.13
N LYS A 806 22.66 -7.94 23.23
CA LYS A 806 21.61 -7.89 24.27
C LYS A 806 20.23 -7.48 23.75
N SER A 807 20.18 -6.68 22.68
CA SER A 807 18.91 -6.21 22.09
C SER A 807 18.23 -7.25 21.20
N PHE A 808 18.91 -8.35 20.85
CA PHE A 808 18.38 -9.34 19.92
C PHE A 808 17.08 -9.98 20.44
N ALA A 809 17.09 -10.49 21.67
CA ALA A 809 15.92 -11.14 22.27
C ALA A 809 14.71 -10.20 22.35
N GLN A 810 14.94 -8.91 22.64
CA GLN A 810 13.88 -7.90 22.69
C GLN A 810 13.25 -7.65 21.32
N ARG A 811 14.05 -7.64 20.24
CA ARG A 811 13.52 -7.49 18.86
C ARG A 811 12.70 -8.70 18.42
N GLU A 812 13.15 -9.90 18.81
CA GLU A 812 12.40 -11.12 18.54
C GLU A 812 11.05 -11.09 19.27
N ALA A 813 11.03 -10.73 20.57
CA ALA A 813 9.82 -10.55 21.36
C ALA A 813 8.86 -9.51 20.74
N GLN A 814 9.38 -8.35 20.34
CA GLN A 814 8.60 -7.29 19.69
C GLN A 814 7.96 -7.76 18.38
N SER A 815 8.68 -8.54 17.57
CA SER A 815 8.16 -9.08 16.30
C SER A 815 6.96 -10.00 16.52
N VAL A 816 7.01 -10.86 17.55
CA VAL A 816 5.88 -11.72 17.92
C VAL A 816 4.72 -10.90 18.51
N SER A 817 5.00 -9.91 19.35
CA SER A 817 3.99 -9.02 19.94
C SER A 817 3.19 -8.24 18.87
N ILE A 818 3.86 -7.75 17.84
CA ILE A 818 3.20 -7.08 16.69
C ILE A 818 2.26 -8.05 15.95
N PHE A 819 2.71 -9.29 15.73
CA PHE A 819 1.88 -10.32 15.11
C PHE A 819 0.62 -10.63 15.94
N VAL A 820 0.76 -10.74 17.26
CA VAL A 820 -0.36 -10.93 18.20
C VAL A 820 -1.37 -9.79 18.11
N HIS A 821 -0.91 -8.53 18.11
CA HIS A 821 -1.80 -7.37 17.98
C HIS A 821 -2.57 -7.36 16.66
N ASN A 822 -1.94 -7.76 15.54
CA ASN A 822 -2.65 -7.90 14.26
C ASN A 822 -3.75 -8.97 14.31
N LEU A 823 -3.45 -10.13 14.92
CA LEU A 823 -4.44 -11.20 15.12
C LEU A 823 -5.63 -10.74 15.97
N GLN A 824 -5.42 -9.83 16.93
CA GLN A 824 -6.50 -9.24 17.74
C GLN A 824 -7.35 -8.27 16.92
N ASN A 825 -6.74 -7.38 16.13
CA ASN A 825 -7.46 -6.35 15.38
C ASN A 825 -8.40 -6.90 14.31
N THR A 826 -8.00 -7.99 13.65
CA THR A 826 -8.85 -8.70 12.67
C THR A 826 -10.14 -9.29 13.25
N SER A 827 -10.35 -9.27 14.57
CA SER A 827 -11.60 -9.74 15.20
C SER A 827 -12.75 -8.71 15.16
N SER A 828 -12.47 -7.43 14.90
CA SER A 828 -13.49 -6.37 15.00
C SER A 828 -14.21 -6.07 13.68
N THR A 829 -13.57 -6.30 12.52
CA THR A 829 -14.10 -5.94 11.19
C THR A 829 -15.11 -6.93 10.60
N ASP A 830 -15.14 -8.19 11.05
CA ASP A 830 -16.05 -9.22 10.50
C ASP A 830 -17.43 -9.28 11.17
N SER A 831 -17.68 -8.47 12.21
CA SER A 831 -18.97 -8.46 12.92
C SER A 831 -20.07 -7.62 12.24
N GLY A 832 -19.78 -6.94 11.13
CA GLY A 832 -20.65 -5.90 10.55
C GLY A 832 -21.34 -6.21 9.22
N SER A 833 -20.95 -7.23 8.46
CA SER A 833 -21.60 -7.52 7.16
C SER A 833 -22.33 -8.86 7.19
N LYS A 834 -23.63 -8.83 7.53
CA LYS A 834 -24.52 -9.90 7.09
C LYS A 834 -24.48 -9.91 5.55
N PRO A 835 -24.09 -11.01 4.89
CA PRO A 835 -24.27 -11.12 3.45
C PRO A 835 -25.78 -11.13 3.22
N GLN A 836 -26.27 -10.01 2.68
CA GLN A 836 -27.68 -9.86 2.34
C GLN A 836 -27.98 -10.87 1.22
N GLY A 837 -28.88 -11.80 1.53
CA GLY A 837 -29.28 -12.98 0.77
C GLY A 837 -28.96 -12.98 -0.73
N ARG A 838 -28.15 -13.95 -1.14
CA ARG A 838 -28.27 -14.58 -2.45
C ARG A 838 -28.52 -16.06 -2.22
N GLU A 839 -29.79 -16.45 -2.37
CA GLU A 839 -30.23 -17.83 -2.49
C GLU A 839 -29.50 -18.47 -3.66
N GLY A 840 -28.54 -19.34 -3.33
CA GLY A 840 -27.68 -20.01 -4.30
C GLY A 840 -26.44 -20.63 -3.66
N GLU A 841 -26.49 -20.99 -2.37
CA GLU A 841 -25.45 -21.86 -1.79
C GLU A 841 -25.69 -23.27 -2.32
N LEU A 842 -24.84 -23.67 -3.25
CA LEU A 842 -24.66 -25.07 -3.61
C LEU A 842 -24.28 -25.81 -2.32
N ASN A 843 -25.07 -26.79 -1.89
CA ASN A 843 -24.78 -27.64 -0.74
C ASN A 843 -23.35 -28.23 -0.83
N THR A 844 -22.38 -27.62 -0.15
CA THR A 844 -20.98 -28.06 -0.06
C THR A 844 -20.76 -28.90 1.18
N ALA A 845 -21.59 -29.93 1.38
CA ALA A 845 -21.40 -30.88 2.49
C ALA A 845 -20.21 -31.85 2.26
N ASP A 846 -19.65 -31.92 1.05
CA ASP A 846 -18.66 -32.94 0.66
C ASP A 846 -17.33 -32.40 0.07
N GLN A 847 -16.98 -31.11 0.23
CA GLN A 847 -15.69 -30.60 -0.26
C GLN A 847 -14.61 -30.66 0.82
N ILE A 848 -13.64 -31.57 0.63
CA ILE A 848 -12.41 -31.65 1.43
C ILE A 848 -11.62 -30.36 1.24
N HIS A 849 -11.38 -29.62 2.33
CA HIS A 849 -10.59 -28.39 2.29
C HIS A 849 -9.11 -28.72 1.98
N PRO A 850 -8.46 -28.08 0.99
CA PRO A 850 -7.12 -28.46 0.54
C PRO A 850 -6.01 -28.25 1.59
N VAL A 851 -6.26 -27.42 2.62
CA VAL A 851 -5.33 -27.18 3.73
C VAL A 851 -5.70 -27.95 5.00
N TRP A 852 -7.00 -28.16 5.24
CA TRP A 852 -7.52 -28.58 6.54
C TRP A 852 -8.26 -29.93 6.51
N GLY A 853 -8.48 -30.52 5.34
CA GLY A 853 -9.22 -31.76 5.19
C GLY A 853 -10.73 -31.59 5.36
N SER A 854 -11.40 -32.62 5.89
CA SER A 854 -12.83 -32.58 6.20
C SER A 854 -13.08 -31.64 7.38
N VAL A 855 -13.87 -30.58 7.18
CA VAL A 855 -14.16 -29.58 8.22
C VAL A 855 -15.66 -29.31 8.28
N ASP A 856 -16.29 -29.68 9.39
CA ASP A 856 -17.65 -29.26 9.69
C ASP A 856 -17.64 -27.79 10.12
N ASN A 857 -18.42 -26.94 9.44
CA ASN A 857 -18.55 -25.49 9.71
C ASN A 857 -17.22 -24.72 9.72
N TYR A 858 -16.68 -24.46 8.52
CA TYR A 858 -15.41 -23.76 8.29
C TYR A 858 -15.22 -22.47 9.11
N ALA A 859 -16.23 -21.58 9.18
CA ALA A 859 -16.12 -20.31 9.88
C ALA A 859 -15.83 -20.47 11.39
N THR A 860 -16.52 -21.40 12.05
CA THR A 860 -16.31 -21.68 13.48
C THR A 860 -14.94 -22.34 13.71
N ALA A 861 -14.52 -23.25 12.82
CA ALA A 861 -13.22 -23.88 12.90
C ALA A 861 -12.07 -22.88 12.70
N LYS A 862 -12.21 -21.93 11.75
CA LYS A 862 -11.26 -20.84 11.51
C LYS A 862 -11.06 -19.99 12.77
N GLU A 863 -12.15 -19.58 13.41
CA GLU A 863 -12.08 -18.78 14.64
C GLU A 863 -11.40 -19.54 15.79
N LYS A 864 -11.71 -20.84 15.98
CA LYS A 864 -11.03 -21.66 17.00
C LYS A 864 -9.51 -21.75 16.76
N ARG A 865 -9.07 -21.91 15.51
CA ARG A 865 -7.65 -21.94 15.13
C ARG A 865 -6.97 -20.60 15.39
N LYS A 866 -7.65 -19.49 15.05
CA LYS A 866 -7.17 -18.12 15.32
C LYS A 866 -6.99 -17.88 16.82
N GLN A 867 -7.97 -18.26 17.64
CA GLN A 867 -7.89 -18.14 19.10
C GLN A 867 -6.77 -19.00 19.71
N LEU A 868 -6.57 -20.23 19.20
CA LEU A 868 -5.44 -21.08 19.58
C LEU A 868 -4.10 -20.41 19.24
N LEU A 869 -3.95 -19.91 18.02
CA LEU A 869 -2.73 -19.25 17.57
C LEU A 869 -2.44 -18.00 18.39
N LEU A 870 -3.47 -17.19 18.67
CA LEU A 870 -3.34 -15.99 19.50
C LEU A 870 -2.78 -16.33 20.90
N MET A 871 -3.33 -17.37 21.54
CA MET A 871 -2.89 -17.82 22.87
C MET A 871 -1.43 -18.31 22.85
N LEU A 872 -1.06 -19.13 21.86
CA LEU A 872 0.29 -19.67 21.73
C LEU A 872 1.32 -18.58 21.40
N SER A 873 1.01 -17.67 20.48
CA SER A 873 1.88 -16.55 20.11
C SER A 873 2.04 -15.53 21.25
N GLN A 874 1.01 -15.29 22.06
CA GLN A 874 1.16 -14.44 23.25
C GLN A 874 2.12 -15.07 24.26
N ASN A 875 2.00 -16.37 24.53
CA ASN A 875 2.93 -17.08 25.41
C ASN A 875 4.38 -17.02 24.89
N GLU A 876 4.57 -17.13 23.58
CA GLU A 876 5.88 -17.00 22.94
C GLU A 876 6.47 -15.60 23.12
N ALA A 877 5.66 -14.54 22.89
CA ALA A 877 6.07 -13.15 23.10
C ALA A 877 6.48 -12.92 24.57
N ASP A 878 5.66 -13.38 25.52
CA ASP A 878 5.94 -13.25 26.95
C ASP A 878 7.22 -14.00 27.35
N ARG A 879 7.44 -15.21 26.81
CA ARG A 879 8.65 -16.00 27.07
C ARG A 879 9.90 -15.24 26.61
N LEU A 880 9.87 -14.69 25.41
CA LEU A 880 11.01 -13.94 24.84
C LEU A 880 11.22 -12.60 25.55
N GLU A 881 10.17 -11.93 25.99
CA GLU A 881 10.27 -10.69 26.76
C GLU A 881 10.92 -10.93 28.14
N VAL A 882 10.50 -11.99 28.84
CA VAL A 882 11.15 -12.42 30.09
C VAL A 882 12.60 -12.81 29.87
N TRP A 883 12.92 -13.47 28.75
CA TRP A 883 14.31 -13.79 28.38
C TRP A 883 15.14 -12.53 28.10
N ALA A 884 14.57 -11.51 27.45
CA ALA A 884 15.23 -10.24 27.16
C ALA A 884 15.46 -9.41 28.44
N GLN A 885 14.51 -9.42 29.39
CA GLN A 885 14.57 -8.63 30.61
C GLN A 885 14.22 -9.45 31.87
N PRO A 886 15.07 -10.40 32.29
CA PRO A 886 14.74 -11.31 33.39
C PRO A 886 14.61 -10.62 34.76
N ILE A 887 15.19 -9.42 34.91
CA ILE A 887 15.23 -8.68 36.19
C ILE A 887 14.12 -7.60 36.25
N ASN A 888 13.65 -7.10 35.10
CA ASN A 888 12.72 -5.99 35.04
C ASN A 888 11.26 -6.48 34.98
N THR A 889 10.71 -6.81 36.13
CA THR A 889 9.36 -7.40 36.26
C THR A 889 8.22 -6.38 36.27
N LYS A 890 8.48 -5.09 36.05
CA LYS A 890 7.50 -4.03 36.37
C LYS A 890 6.37 -3.84 35.35
N ASP A 891 6.48 -4.37 34.12
CA ASP A 891 5.49 -4.12 33.06
C ASP A 891 4.82 -5.38 32.45
N THR A 892 5.18 -6.59 32.87
CA THR A 892 4.73 -7.86 32.23
C THR A 892 3.36 -8.35 32.73
N SER A 893 2.31 -7.55 32.58
CA SER A 893 0.94 -7.91 33.03
C SER A 893 -0.11 -7.97 31.91
N THR A 894 0.30 -8.22 30.66
CA THR A 894 -0.59 -8.04 29.51
C THR A 894 -1.47 -9.24 29.12
N PHE A 895 -1.30 -10.45 29.68
CA PHE A 895 -2.30 -11.51 29.49
C PHE A 895 -2.38 -12.52 30.66
N ARG A 896 -3.02 -12.12 31.76
CA ARG A 896 -3.59 -13.07 32.74
C ARG A 896 -5.11 -13.14 32.63
N GLY A 897 -5.65 -13.27 31.42
CA GLY A 897 -7.02 -13.73 31.27
C GLY A 897 -7.10 -15.16 31.83
N LYS A 898 -7.90 -15.40 32.89
CA LYS A 898 -8.15 -16.77 33.37
C LYS A 898 -8.88 -17.54 32.27
N ILE A 899 -8.15 -18.35 31.50
CA ILE A 899 -8.72 -19.29 30.55
C ILE A 899 -9.43 -20.38 31.37
N SER A 900 -10.73 -20.59 31.11
CA SER A 900 -11.51 -21.64 31.78
C SER A 900 -11.03 -23.04 31.38
N SER A 901 -11.33 -24.05 32.21
CA SER A 901 -11.03 -25.45 31.89
C SER A 901 -11.58 -25.88 30.54
N ASP A 902 -12.82 -25.47 30.22
CA ASP A 902 -13.50 -25.87 28.99
C ASP A 902 -12.79 -25.29 27.75
N LYS A 903 -12.30 -24.05 27.84
CA LYS A 903 -11.52 -23.43 26.77
C LYS A 903 -10.16 -24.12 26.58
N TRP A 904 -9.53 -24.60 27.65
CA TRP A 904 -8.29 -25.37 27.55
C TRP A 904 -8.50 -26.70 26.80
N ILE A 905 -9.61 -27.38 27.08
CA ILE A 905 -10.01 -28.61 26.38
C ILE A 905 -10.24 -28.31 24.89
N ASP A 906 -10.97 -27.24 24.57
CA ASP A 906 -11.21 -26.83 23.18
C ASP A 906 -9.93 -26.48 22.42
N HIS A 907 -9.00 -25.74 23.05
CA HIS A 907 -7.69 -25.43 22.48
C HIS A 907 -6.87 -26.70 22.24
N CYS A 908 -6.87 -27.64 23.20
CA CYS A 908 -6.18 -28.92 23.09
C CYS A 908 -6.70 -29.76 21.91
N ARG A 909 -8.03 -29.92 21.80
CA ARG A 909 -8.67 -30.65 20.69
C ARG A 909 -8.40 -29.98 19.34
N THR A 910 -8.46 -28.65 19.30
CA THR A 910 -8.15 -27.88 18.08
C THR A 910 -6.69 -28.07 17.68
N ALA A 911 -5.75 -28.03 18.63
CA ALA A 911 -4.33 -28.27 18.39
C ALA A 911 -4.09 -29.69 17.84
N PHE A 912 -4.68 -30.70 18.48
CA PHE A 912 -4.55 -32.10 18.06
C PHE A 912 -5.10 -32.34 16.65
N ALA A 913 -6.24 -31.72 16.31
CA ALA A 913 -6.83 -31.81 14.98
C ALA A 913 -5.99 -31.11 13.89
N VAL A 914 -5.21 -30.09 14.24
CA VAL A 914 -4.31 -29.40 13.30
C VAL A 914 -3.04 -30.23 13.05
N ASP A 915 -2.36 -30.59 14.13
CA ASP A 915 -1.18 -31.46 14.17
C ASP A 915 -0.99 -31.97 15.61
N PRO A 916 -1.01 -33.30 15.86
CA PRO A 916 -0.84 -33.87 17.20
C PRO A 916 0.42 -33.38 17.93
N ARG A 917 1.50 -33.05 17.21
CA ARG A 917 2.75 -32.56 17.79
C ARG A 917 2.58 -31.22 18.51
N ILE A 918 1.68 -30.35 18.03
CA ILE A 918 1.35 -29.09 18.70
C ILE A 918 0.73 -29.39 20.06
N ALA A 919 -0.26 -30.28 20.12
CA ALA A 919 -0.90 -30.66 21.39
C ALA A 919 0.10 -31.26 22.38
N LEU A 920 1.02 -32.11 21.90
CA LEU A 920 2.06 -32.75 22.71
C LEU A 920 3.10 -31.77 23.26
N SER A 921 3.35 -30.64 22.58
CA SER A 921 4.28 -29.61 23.06
C SER A 921 3.64 -28.65 24.07
N MET A 922 2.30 -28.53 24.11
CA MET A 922 1.61 -27.59 25.00
C MET A 922 1.93 -27.80 26.49
N PRO A 923 2.06 -29.02 27.03
CA PRO A 923 2.46 -29.23 28.43
C PRO A 923 3.85 -28.69 28.77
N MET A 924 4.76 -28.58 27.80
CA MET A 924 6.08 -27.96 28.00
C MET A 924 5.97 -26.44 28.16
N ARG A 925 4.96 -25.83 27.53
CA ARG A 925 4.68 -24.38 27.58
C ARG A 925 3.83 -24.01 28.80
N PHE A 926 2.93 -24.91 29.20
CA PHE A 926 1.98 -24.73 30.31
C PHE A 926 2.06 -25.87 31.34
N PRO A 927 3.21 -26.04 32.03
CA PRO A 927 3.44 -27.20 32.90
C PRO A 927 2.50 -27.26 34.12
N THR A 928 1.92 -26.13 34.53
CA THR A 928 1.05 -26.03 35.71
C THR A 928 -0.41 -26.44 35.45
N ASN A 929 -0.79 -26.72 34.20
CA ASN A 929 -2.17 -27.00 33.84
C ASN A 929 -2.49 -28.51 33.78
N ALA A 930 -3.06 -29.04 34.86
CA ALA A 930 -3.44 -30.45 34.95
C ALA A 930 -4.59 -30.84 34.00
N THR A 931 -5.53 -29.93 33.70
CA THR A 931 -6.66 -30.22 32.79
C THR A 931 -6.19 -30.51 31.37
N LEU A 932 -5.20 -29.74 30.91
CA LEU A 932 -4.55 -29.93 29.61
C LEU A 932 -3.85 -31.29 29.52
N GLN A 933 -3.08 -31.68 30.55
CA GLN A 933 -2.38 -32.96 30.58
C GLN A 933 -3.34 -34.16 30.55
N SER A 934 -4.46 -34.08 31.27
CA SER A 934 -5.51 -35.10 31.28
C SER A 934 -6.13 -35.30 29.90
N GLU A 935 -6.52 -34.21 29.23
CA GLU A 935 -7.15 -34.28 27.90
C GLU A 935 -6.18 -34.83 26.84
N ILE A 936 -4.92 -34.38 26.84
CA ILE A 936 -3.89 -34.90 25.91
C ILE A 936 -3.69 -36.40 26.13
N THR A 937 -3.63 -36.84 27.39
CA THR A 937 -3.52 -38.25 27.75
C THR A 937 -4.67 -39.06 27.14
N GLN A 938 -5.91 -38.58 27.28
CA GLN A 938 -7.08 -39.23 26.70
C GLN A 938 -7.04 -39.26 25.16
N LEU A 939 -6.63 -38.17 24.51
CA LEU A 939 -6.54 -38.08 23.05
C LEU A 939 -5.47 -39.02 22.49
N VAL A 940 -4.29 -39.09 23.12
CA VAL A 940 -3.19 -39.99 22.75
C VAL A 940 -3.60 -41.46 22.89
N GLN A 941 -4.28 -41.81 24.00
CA GLN A 941 -4.76 -43.18 24.22
C GLN A 941 -5.81 -43.60 23.18
N THR A 942 -6.65 -42.68 22.74
CA THR A 942 -7.71 -42.94 21.73
C THR A 942 -7.11 -43.12 20.33
N HIS A 943 -6.09 -42.35 19.95
CA HIS A 943 -5.50 -42.34 18.60
C HIS A 943 -4.11 -43.01 18.53
N ILE A 944 -3.84 -43.97 19.41
CA ILE A 944 -2.48 -44.52 19.60
C ILE A 944 -1.85 -45.11 18.33
N LEU A 945 -2.66 -45.63 17.40
CA LEU A 945 -2.19 -46.20 16.14
C LEU A 945 -1.64 -45.15 15.16
N GLU A 946 -2.21 -43.95 15.19
CA GLU A 946 -1.83 -42.83 14.31
C GLU A 946 -0.55 -42.14 14.79
N LEU A 947 -0.22 -42.26 16.07
CA LEU A 947 0.88 -41.54 16.72
C LEU A 947 2.20 -42.32 16.81
N ARG A 948 2.26 -43.56 16.28
CA ARG A 948 3.43 -44.47 16.44
C ARG A 948 4.77 -43.88 15.99
N THR A 949 4.75 -42.92 15.06
CA THR A 949 5.94 -42.24 14.52
C THR A 949 6.40 -41.06 15.37
N ILE A 950 5.67 -40.70 16.42
CA ILE A 950 5.91 -39.50 17.25
C ILE A 950 6.41 -39.95 18.64
N PRO A 951 7.73 -39.91 18.92
CA PRO A 951 8.27 -40.34 20.22
C PRO A 951 7.83 -39.46 21.40
N GLU A 952 7.45 -38.21 21.15
CA GLU A 952 7.01 -37.26 22.18
C GLU A 952 5.70 -37.67 22.87
N ALA A 953 4.90 -38.56 22.26
CA ALA A 953 3.65 -39.05 22.85
C ALA A 953 3.85 -40.14 23.92
N LEU A 954 5.06 -40.70 24.05
CA LEU A 954 5.36 -41.79 24.99
C LEU A 954 4.96 -41.51 26.45
N PRO A 955 5.26 -40.33 27.04
CA PRO A 955 4.97 -40.07 28.46
C PRO A 955 3.46 -40.06 28.76
N PHE A 956 2.61 -39.86 27.75
CA PHE A 956 1.17 -39.76 27.92
C PHE A 956 0.46 -41.11 27.94
N PHE A 957 1.09 -42.20 27.46
CA PHE A 957 0.51 -43.55 27.59
C PHE A 957 1.37 -44.50 28.43
N ILE A 958 2.67 -44.26 28.59
CA ILE A 958 3.50 -44.92 29.60
C ILE A 958 3.37 -44.16 30.92
N THR A 959 2.25 -44.37 31.61
CA THR A 959 2.01 -43.80 32.95
C THR A 959 2.24 -44.85 34.04
N PRO A 960 2.58 -44.45 35.28
CA PRO A 960 2.77 -45.41 36.38
C PRO A 960 1.56 -46.33 36.57
N LYS A 961 0.35 -45.77 36.49
CA LYS A 961 -0.91 -46.53 36.52
C LYS A 961 -1.01 -47.56 35.41
N ALA A 962 -0.63 -47.21 34.18
CA ALA A 962 -0.67 -48.13 33.05
C ALA A 962 0.33 -49.29 33.19
N VAL A 963 1.46 -49.06 33.86
CA VAL A 963 2.46 -50.10 34.18
C VAL A 963 1.95 -51.02 35.29
N ASP A 964 1.39 -50.46 36.36
CA ASP A 964 0.80 -51.22 37.48
C ASP A 964 -0.34 -52.14 37.01
N GLU A 965 -1.17 -51.64 36.08
CA GLU A 965 -2.33 -52.36 35.52
C GLU A 965 -1.98 -53.29 34.34
N ASN A 966 -0.71 -53.34 33.90
CA ASN A 966 -0.26 -54.04 32.69
C ASN A 966 -1.18 -53.76 31.48
N SER A 967 -1.40 -52.48 31.22
CA SER A 967 -2.35 -52.01 30.21
C SER A 967 -2.07 -52.57 28.81
N ALA A 968 -3.13 -52.86 28.06
CA ALA A 968 -3.04 -53.30 26.66
C ALA A 968 -2.34 -52.27 25.76
N LEU A 969 -2.33 -50.99 26.14
CA LEU A 969 -1.65 -49.90 25.41
C LEU A 969 -0.14 -50.15 25.28
N LEU A 970 0.48 -50.78 26.29
CA LEU A 970 1.91 -51.09 26.29
C LEU A 970 2.31 -52.14 25.23
N GLN A 971 1.35 -52.84 24.61
CA GLN A 971 1.62 -53.76 23.51
C GLN A 971 2.08 -53.04 22.23
N GLN A 972 1.88 -51.72 22.13
CA GLN A 972 2.28 -50.93 20.96
C GLN A 972 3.77 -50.54 20.96
N LEU A 973 4.46 -50.63 22.09
CA LEU A 973 5.86 -50.23 22.26
C LEU A 973 6.86 -50.86 21.25
N PRO A 974 6.74 -52.15 20.87
CA PRO A 974 7.65 -52.76 19.88
C PRO A 974 7.57 -52.11 18.49
N HIS A 975 6.49 -51.39 18.18
CA HIS A 975 6.28 -50.73 16.89
C HIS A 975 6.45 -49.21 16.97
N TRP A 976 6.76 -48.67 18.16
CA TRP A 976 6.91 -47.24 18.38
C TRP A 976 8.24 -46.71 17.86
N ALA A 977 8.29 -45.46 17.41
CA ALA A 977 9.54 -44.79 17.05
C ALA A 977 10.49 -44.70 18.27
N PRO A 978 11.84 -44.80 18.09
CA PRO A 978 12.77 -44.63 19.18
C PRO A 978 12.72 -43.19 19.74
N CYS A 979 12.89 -43.04 21.06
CA CYS A 979 12.94 -41.74 21.73
C CYS A 979 14.36 -41.33 22.07
N SER A 980 14.54 -40.15 22.68
CA SER A 980 15.86 -39.74 23.17
C SER A 980 16.37 -40.64 24.28
N VAL A 981 17.70 -40.77 24.43
CA VAL A 981 18.30 -41.52 25.54
C VAL A 981 17.91 -40.91 26.88
N THR A 982 17.83 -39.58 27.00
CA THR A 982 17.36 -38.91 28.22
C THR A 982 15.96 -39.33 28.62
N GLN A 983 15.03 -39.37 27.67
CA GLN A 983 13.67 -39.82 27.92
C GLN A 983 13.62 -41.33 28.20
N ALA A 984 14.48 -42.11 27.55
CA ALA A 984 14.60 -43.54 27.83
C ALA A 984 15.11 -43.81 29.26
N LEU A 985 16.02 -42.96 29.77
CA LEU A 985 16.54 -43.04 31.14
C LEU A 985 15.48 -42.73 32.21
N GLU A 986 14.49 -41.89 31.90
CA GLU A 986 13.37 -41.64 32.82
C GLU A 986 12.58 -42.92 33.11
N PHE A 987 12.50 -43.85 32.15
CA PHE A 987 11.85 -45.14 32.35
C PHE A 987 12.68 -46.13 33.19
N PHE A 988 13.94 -45.82 33.51
CA PHE A 988 14.69 -46.55 34.54
C PHE A 988 14.41 -46.02 35.95
N THR A 989 13.50 -45.06 36.15
CA THR A 989 13.12 -44.57 37.50
C THR A 989 12.05 -45.45 38.15
N SER A 990 11.97 -45.40 39.50
CA SER A 990 11.17 -46.31 40.35
C SER A 990 9.76 -46.67 39.86
N PRO A 991 8.94 -45.75 39.30
CA PRO A 991 7.57 -46.08 38.88
C PRO A 991 7.47 -46.95 37.62
N TYR A 992 8.55 -47.16 36.87
CA TYR A 992 8.52 -47.88 35.58
C TYR A 992 9.42 -49.13 35.56
N LYS A 993 10.20 -49.36 36.63
CA LYS A 993 11.22 -50.41 36.68
C LYS A 993 10.62 -51.81 36.58
N GLY A 994 11.33 -52.71 35.89
CA GLY A 994 11.03 -54.15 35.86
C GLY A 994 9.95 -54.59 34.88
N HIS A 995 9.16 -53.67 34.30
CA HIS A 995 8.14 -54.05 33.32
C HIS A 995 8.76 -54.48 31.97
N PRO A 996 8.55 -55.73 31.50
CA PRO A 996 9.32 -56.32 30.41
C PRO A 996 9.17 -55.56 29.08
N ARG A 997 7.96 -55.05 28.77
CA ARG A 997 7.71 -54.29 27.52
C ARG A 997 8.37 -52.91 27.51
N VAL A 998 8.44 -52.26 28.67
CA VAL A 998 9.04 -50.91 28.79
C VAL A 998 10.56 -51.04 28.72
N MET A 999 11.13 -52.01 29.44
CA MET A 999 12.57 -52.29 29.39
C MET A 999 13.03 -52.71 28.00
N ALA A 1000 12.29 -53.59 27.31
CA ALA A 1000 12.62 -53.98 25.94
C ALA A 1000 12.63 -52.79 24.97
N TYR A 1001 11.69 -51.86 25.12
CA TYR A 1001 11.66 -50.62 24.34
C TYR A 1001 12.88 -49.73 24.61
N VAL A 1002 13.18 -49.47 25.90
CA VAL A 1002 14.31 -48.63 26.33
C VAL A 1002 15.64 -49.19 25.83
N LEU A 1003 15.85 -50.50 25.93
CA LEU A 1003 17.07 -51.14 25.46
C LEU A 1003 17.20 -51.10 23.94
N ARG A 1004 16.09 -51.31 23.21
CA ARG A 1004 16.07 -51.12 21.75
C ARG A 1004 16.45 -49.70 21.36
N VAL A 1005 15.98 -48.68 22.09
CA VAL A 1005 16.39 -47.29 21.87
C VAL A 1005 17.90 -47.15 22.07
N MET A 1006 18.45 -47.68 23.15
CA MET A 1006 19.88 -47.57 23.45
C MET A 1006 20.77 -48.29 22.42
N GLU A 1007 20.31 -49.42 21.85
CA GLU A 1007 21.01 -50.12 20.77
C GLU A 1007 21.13 -49.30 19.47
N THR A 1008 20.31 -48.25 19.29
CA THR A 1008 20.42 -47.35 18.13
C THR A 1008 21.57 -46.36 18.23
N TYR A 1009 22.22 -46.24 19.39
CA TYR A 1009 23.31 -45.29 19.63
C TYR A 1009 24.68 -45.98 19.67
N PRO A 1010 25.77 -45.28 19.30
CA PRO A 1010 27.13 -45.78 19.48
C PRO A 1010 27.41 -46.09 20.96
N PRO A 1011 28.10 -47.21 21.28
CA PRO A 1011 28.45 -47.56 22.66
C PRO A 1011 29.18 -46.43 23.41
N GLU A 1012 30.01 -45.66 22.73
CA GLU A 1012 30.78 -44.54 23.28
C GLU A 1012 29.87 -43.46 23.87
N THR A 1013 28.73 -43.18 23.21
CA THR A 1013 27.74 -42.19 23.68
C THR A 1013 26.94 -42.73 24.86
N VAL A 1014 26.59 -44.03 24.84
CA VAL A 1014 25.85 -44.68 25.95
C VAL A 1014 26.72 -44.85 27.19
N THR A 1015 28.04 -44.95 27.02
CA THR A 1015 29.02 -45.09 28.12
C THR A 1015 28.89 -43.97 29.16
N PHE A 1016 28.53 -42.74 28.73
CA PHE A 1016 28.29 -41.62 29.64
C PHE A 1016 27.22 -41.93 30.71
N PHE A 1017 26.24 -42.79 30.41
CA PHE A 1017 25.14 -43.17 31.30
C PHE A 1017 25.34 -44.54 31.97
N MET A 1018 26.59 -45.05 32.00
CA MET A 1018 26.92 -46.33 32.61
C MET A 1018 26.46 -46.46 34.09
N PRO A 1019 26.61 -45.42 34.97
CA PRO A 1019 26.16 -45.53 36.35
C PRO A 1019 24.67 -45.84 36.49
N GLN A 1020 23.83 -45.20 35.66
CA GLN A 1020 22.39 -45.38 35.67
C GLN A 1020 22.00 -46.77 35.16
N LEU A 1021 22.70 -47.26 34.13
CA LEU A 1021 22.51 -48.61 33.59
C LEU A 1021 22.86 -49.69 34.61
N VAL A 1022 23.99 -49.57 35.30
CA VAL A 1022 24.40 -50.51 36.35
C VAL A 1022 23.42 -50.49 37.52
N GLN A 1023 22.89 -49.33 37.90
CA GLN A 1023 21.83 -49.24 38.93
C GLN A 1023 20.54 -49.94 38.53
N SER A 1024 20.21 -49.96 37.23
CA SER A 1024 18.98 -50.59 36.73
C SER A 1024 19.01 -52.12 36.83
N LEU A 1025 20.21 -52.75 36.84
CA LEU A 1025 20.37 -54.20 37.04
C LEU A 1025 19.75 -54.71 38.36
N ARG A 1026 19.60 -53.85 39.36
CA ARG A 1026 18.98 -54.22 40.66
C ARG A 1026 17.52 -54.66 40.53
N TYR A 1027 16.87 -54.32 39.41
CA TYR A 1027 15.45 -54.56 39.15
C TYR A 1027 15.23 -55.33 37.83
N ASP A 1028 16.27 -55.97 37.31
CA ASP A 1028 16.24 -56.70 36.02
C ASP A 1028 15.91 -58.18 36.21
N ASP A 1029 14.71 -58.49 36.71
CA ASP A 1029 14.26 -59.87 36.92
C ASP A 1029 14.24 -60.70 35.61
N GLY A 1030 14.09 -60.01 34.46
CA GLY A 1030 14.05 -60.57 33.12
C GLY A 1030 15.41 -60.69 32.41
N LYS A 1031 16.51 -60.26 33.04
CA LYS A 1031 17.88 -60.26 32.48
C LYS A 1031 18.04 -59.54 31.14
N LEU A 1032 17.17 -58.58 30.85
CA LEU A 1032 17.18 -57.82 29.59
C LEU A 1032 18.32 -56.80 29.58
N VAL A 1033 18.52 -56.09 30.69
CA VAL A 1033 19.59 -55.10 30.87
C VAL A 1033 20.96 -55.80 30.90
N GLU A 1034 21.06 -56.94 31.61
CA GLU A 1034 22.26 -57.78 31.62
C GLU A 1034 22.68 -58.17 30.19
N GLY A 1035 21.72 -58.65 29.39
CA GLY A 1035 21.95 -59.04 28.00
C GLY A 1035 22.47 -57.89 27.13
N TYR A 1036 21.88 -56.70 27.26
CA TYR A 1036 22.33 -55.50 26.55
C TYR A 1036 23.77 -55.12 26.93
N LEU A 1037 24.10 -55.07 28.23
CA LEU A 1037 25.42 -54.67 28.71
C LEU A 1037 26.53 -55.61 28.20
N LEU A 1038 26.28 -56.92 28.20
CA LEU A 1038 27.20 -57.92 27.63
C LEU A 1038 27.33 -57.76 26.11
N GLY A 1039 26.24 -57.46 25.41
CA GLY A 1039 26.24 -57.18 23.98
C GLY A 1039 27.06 -55.94 23.62
N ALA A 1040 26.87 -54.84 24.34
CA ALA A 1040 27.61 -53.59 24.15
C ALA A 1040 29.10 -53.73 24.53
N ALA A 1041 29.42 -54.46 25.61
CA ALA A 1041 30.80 -54.75 26.02
C ALA A 1041 31.58 -55.57 24.98
N ARG A 1042 30.91 -56.45 24.22
CA ARG A 1042 31.53 -57.18 23.09
C ARG A 1042 31.83 -56.28 21.90
N ARG A 1043 31.13 -55.15 21.75
CA ARG A 1043 31.27 -54.23 20.60
C ARG A 1043 32.31 -53.12 20.85
N SER A 1044 32.52 -52.72 22.10
CA SER A 1044 33.47 -51.64 22.45
C SER A 1044 34.31 -52.00 23.67
N ASN A 1045 35.63 -52.06 23.49
CA ASN A 1045 36.58 -52.33 24.57
C ASN A 1045 36.57 -51.24 25.64
N ILE A 1046 36.33 -49.98 25.25
CA ILE A 1046 36.23 -48.83 26.17
C ILE A 1046 34.98 -48.98 27.04
N PHE A 1047 33.85 -49.32 26.43
CA PHE A 1047 32.60 -49.59 27.14
C PHE A 1047 32.77 -50.73 28.16
N ALA A 1048 33.40 -51.84 27.75
CA ALA A 1048 33.66 -52.98 28.62
C ALA A 1048 34.54 -52.61 29.83
N HIS A 1049 35.60 -51.83 29.61
CA HIS A 1049 36.48 -51.39 30.68
C HIS A 1049 35.73 -50.55 31.71
N ILE A 1050 34.96 -49.56 31.27
CA ILE A 1050 34.20 -48.67 32.14
C ILE A 1050 33.10 -49.44 32.91
N LEU A 1051 32.46 -50.41 32.27
CA LEU A 1051 31.51 -51.30 32.94
C LEU A 1051 32.16 -52.10 34.07
N ILE A 1052 33.36 -52.66 33.86
CA ILE A 1052 34.08 -53.42 34.91
C ILE A 1052 34.36 -52.52 36.12
N TRP A 1053 34.84 -51.29 35.89
CA TRP A 1053 35.11 -50.34 36.98
C TRP A 1053 33.84 -50.01 37.78
N HIS A 1054 32.71 -49.79 37.12
CA HIS A 1054 31.44 -49.50 37.79
C HIS A 1054 30.79 -50.70 38.48
N LEU A 1055 31.18 -51.93 38.15
CA LEU A 1055 30.73 -53.13 38.86
C LEU A 1055 31.63 -53.49 40.05
N GLN A 1056 32.90 -53.07 40.03
CA GLN A 1056 33.86 -53.26 41.12
C GLN A 1056 33.70 -52.25 42.25
N VAL A 1057 33.25 -51.03 41.91
CA VAL A 1057 32.88 -49.94 42.84
C VAL A 1057 31.44 -50.12 43.28
#